data_AF-A0A0P9MH52-F1
#
_entry.id   AF-A0A0P9MH52-F1
#
_cell.length_a   1.000
_cell.length_b   1.000
_cell.length_c   1.000
_cell.angle_alpha   90.00
_cell.angle_beta   90.00
_cell.angle_gamma   90.00
#
_symmetry.space_group_name_H-M   'P 1'
#
loop_
_entity.id
_entity.type
_entity.pdbx_description
1 polymer ?
#
loop_
_entity_poly.entity_id
_entity_poly.type
_entity_poly.pdbx_seq_one_letter_code
_entity_poly.pdbx_strand_id
1 'polypeptide(L)'
;MPSPKKIPVLKKRSIFLWIAALCLLQLVLSVTLFFLPITNASLVVETSSKMTGDSQLFFGVDSNYTQDNSAWQHVVPGRNKLIFPLHGSYSSLRWDLLDGPGSLEVDNLYVTLLGEKLNTGNLSLTPLFDIEQMQSVGAKTYITTQVDARDPQIGVTLDFEKISKARVLTSALLGFFLALFLVALFYFRSSAKKLINHIDSVILAAARQLRNDGISLKEIGCLIAIGSIFYVYFLSTFSFSIDDEMAAVRQDPAAWVTQGRWFVYIVEKLIFPQSSIPFAPYAFLVTMLAASYALILRAHSYTPDWRSYATYPIFCAFPTWWFISEFYSNIPAVAFGIFFTSCSAYLVLGENNNDRLKNGNHTLKNISVVILLACATAAYQSLILFFIAMVFGTLLTRYQRNNCGDGKLLKHTATALLKNMLLVLAALGTYIAINMIAQKIIAADSGYIGNFINYKALADHPFDALESVFTEMKLIYTGDSARYGTSMGLSALLIIASTLTVLFKSHGKIAVPLFLWAGVLTIPFAFNLVSGGSPLPMRTLLAIAYVSWIASLLILSSRRPFILALGVLTVLLYQIQIFSTNSQYMVSATITQAHDRALAADIYRRIGELSNDFDRNAPLEVDVFGKKVITTLYANGWSSTMQGSFFSWDDGNVGRMVTYMRVMGYENLTTPAAEERIAMTPIFTEMPVWPAAGSVKKIGNRYLVRLSKEPDPTHAKF
;
A
#
# COMPACT_ATOMS: atom_id res chain seq x y z
N MET A 1 12.93 26.22 68.09
CA MET A 1 13.41 27.09 66.99
C MET A 1 12.97 26.48 65.66
N PRO A 2 12.13 27.14 64.85
CA PRO A 2 11.74 26.63 63.55
C PRO A 2 12.84 26.90 62.51
N SER A 3 13.23 25.86 61.75
CA SER A 3 14.23 26.00 60.68
C SER A 3 13.70 26.94 59.59
N PRO A 4 14.50 27.88 59.08
CA PRO A 4 14.06 28.80 58.04
C PRO A 4 13.73 28.00 56.77
N LYS A 5 12.47 28.05 56.34
CA LYS A 5 12.04 27.60 55.02
C LYS A 5 12.86 28.37 53.99
N LYS A 6 13.87 27.72 53.40
CA LYS A 6 14.55 28.24 52.20
C LYS A 6 13.51 28.30 51.08
N ILE A 7 12.95 29.49 50.87
CA ILE A 7 12.20 29.82 49.66
C ILE A 7 13.19 29.60 48.51
N PRO A 8 12.91 28.70 47.55
CA PRO A 8 13.77 28.57 46.40
C PRO A 8 13.69 29.90 45.66
N VAL A 9 14.76 30.69 45.73
CA VAL A 9 15.02 31.78 44.81
C VAL A 9 15.14 31.10 43.44
N LEU A 10 14.01 30.96 42.76
CA LEU A 10 13.96 30.74 41.32
C LEU A 10 14.76 31.90 40.76
N LYS A 11 16.03 31.64 40.42
CA LYS A 11 16.87 32.56 39.63
C LYS A 11 15.97 33.08 38.53
N LYS A 12 15.58 34.36 38.59
CA LYS A 12 14.96 35.10 37.50
C LYS A 12 15.96 35.02 36.35
N ARG A 13 15.94 33.92 35.59
CA ARG A 13 16.45 33.93 34.23
C ARG A 13 15.66 35.05 33.57
N SER A 14 16.36 36.10 33.15
CA SER A 14 15.68 37.27 32.62
C SER A 14 14.79 36.79 31.47
N ILE A 15 13.55 37.27 31.43
CA ILE A 15 12.59 37.00 30.34
C ILE A 15 13.25 37.23 28.98
N PHE A 16 14.18 38.19 28.93
CA PHE A 16 15.08 38.46 27.83
C PHE A 16 15.81 37.22 27.28
N LEU A 17 16.35 36.33 28.12
CA LEU A 17 17.03 35.12 27.64
C LEU A 17 16.08 34.14 26.93
N TRP A 18 14.82 34.05 27.37
CA TRP A 18 13.83 33.20 26.71
C TRP A 18 13.33 33.78 25.39
N ILE A 19 13.15 35.10 25.33
CA ILE A 19 12.84 35.80 24.08
C ILE A 19 13.99 35.65 23.09
N ALA A 20 15.24 35.86 23.54
CA ALA A 20 16.42 35.68 22.71
C ALA A 20 16.54 34.22 22.19
N ALA A 21 16.29 33.24 23.05
CA ALA A 21 16.26 31.82 22.65
C ALA A 21 15.15 31.52 21.64
N LEU A 22 13.94 32.06 21.84
CA LEU A 22 12.82 31.90 20.91
C LEU A 22 13.14 32.50 19.54
N CYS A 23 13.69 33.72 19.50
CA CYS A 23 14.07 34.39 18.25
C CYS A 23 15.18 33.62 17.51
N LEU A 24 16.20 33.14 18.24
CA LEU A 24 17.28 32.34 17.65
C LEU A 24 16.76 31.00 17.11
N LEU A 25 15.96 30.26 17.89
CA LEU A 25 15.36 29.00 17.46
C LEU A 25 14.42 29.19 16.27
N GLN A 26 13.60 30.25 16.29
CA GLN A 26 12.73 30.59 15.17
C GLN A 26 13.56 30.79 13.91
N LEU A 27 14.61 31.61 13.95
CA LEU A 27 15.45 31.87 12.79
C LEU A 27 16.06 30.57 12.24
N VAL A 28 16.68 29.76 13.11
CA VAL A 28 17.31 28.49 12.70
C VAL A 28 16.29 27.51 12.11
N LEU A 29 15.13 27.34 12.76
CA LEU A 29 14.10 26.41 12.31
C LEU A 29 13.42 26.89 11.03
N SER A 30 13.18 28.20 10.89
CA SER A 30 12.62 28.77 9.66
C SER A 30 13.56 28.63 8.47
N VAL A 31 14.86 28.86 8.66
CA VAL A 31 15.87 28.62 7.62
C VAL A 31 15.94 27.12 7.28
N THR A 32 15.94 26.25 8.29
CA THR A 32 15.96 24.80 8.07
C THR A 32 14.72 24.35 7.30
N LEU A 33 13.52 24.77 7.72
CA LEU A 33 12.25 24.45 7.06
C LEU A 33 12.18 25.00 5.64
N PHE A 34 12.74 26.19 5.41
CA PHE A 34 12.81 26.77 4.07
C PHE A 34 13.57 25.86 3.10
N PHE A 35 14.68 25.24 3.53
CA PHE A 35 15.44 24.31 2.67
C PHE A 35 14.87 22.88 2.62
N LEU A 36 13.88 22.55 3.45
CA LEU A 36 13.25 21.24 3.41
C LEU A 36 12.18 21.14 2.30
N PRO A 37 12.07 20.00 1.59
CA PRO A 37 11.10 19.81 0.52
C PRO A 37 9.63 20.04 0.92
N ILE A 38 9.30 19.90 2.21
CA ILE A 38 7.94 20.09 2.73
C ILE A 38 7.39 21.51 2.53
N THR A 39 8.26 22.52 2.41
CA THR A 39 7.84 23.92 2.18
C THR A 39 7.95 24.34 0.72
N ASN A 40 8.25 23.42 -0.19
CA ASN A 40 8.25 23.74 -1.62
C ASN A 40 6.82 24.03 -2.08
N ALA A 41 6.67 25.06 -2.90
CA ALA A 41 5.43 25.29 -3.63
C ALA A 41 5.34 24.30 -4.79
N SER A 42 4.13 23.97 -5.22
CA SER A 42 3.90 23.14 -6.40
C SER A 42 2.98 23.85 -7.38
N LEU A 43 3.31 23.83 -8.66
CA LEU A 43 2.42 24.23 -9.73
C LEU A 43 1.41 23.11 -9.97
N VAL A 44 0.12 23.43 -9.89
CA VAL A 44 -0.97 22.50 -10.15
C VAL A 44 -1.67 22.90 -11.43
N VAL A 45 -1.77 21.94 -12.34
CA VAL A 45 -2.46 22.09 -13.62
C VAL A 45 -3.62 21.10 -13.66
N GLU A 46 -4.85 21.62 -13.58
CA GLU A 46 -6.07 20.84 -13.82
C GLU A 46 -6.38 20.92 -15.31
N THR A 47 -6.34 19.79 -16.00
CA THR A 47 -6.51 19.75 -17.45
C THR A 47 -7.34 18.57 -17.91
N SER A 48 -8.10 18.74 -18.97
CA SER A 48 -8.79 17.68 -19.68
C SER A 48 -8.07 17.38 -21.00
N SER A 49 -7.65 16.13 -21.19
CA SER A 49 -6.97 15.68 -22.41
C SER A 49 -7.84 14.70 -23.18
N LYS A 50 -7.73 14.69 -24.52
CA LYS A 50 -8.30 13.63 -25.36
C LYS A 50 -7.31 12.48 -25.59
N MET A 51 -6.07 12.67 -25.19
CA MET A 51 -4.95 11.80 -25.50
C MET A 51 -4.21 11.37 -24.24
N THR A 52 -3.48 10.27 -24.36
CA THR A 52 -2.48 9.84 -23.38
C THR A 52 -1.13 10.45 -23.77
N GLY A 53 -0.33 10.86 -22.80
CA GLY A 53 1.04 11.30 -23.02
C GLY A 53 1.75 11.63 -21.73
N ASP A 54 3.00 12.05 -21.80
CA ASP A 54 3.75 12.51 -20.64
C ASP A 54 3.93 14.03 -20.67
N SER A 55 3.77 14.67 -19.51
CA SER A 55 3.92 16.10 -19.36
C SER A 55 5.07 16.41 -18.41
N GLN A 56 5.87 17.42 -18.73
CA GLN A 56 7.07 17.76 -17.96
C GLN A 56 7.16 19.25 -17.68
N LEU A 57 7.61 19.62 -16.48
CA LEU A 57 7.95 21.00 -16.14
C LEU A 57 9.46 21.19 -16.06
N PHE A 58 9.96 22.18 -16.80
CA PHE A 58 11.36 22.61 -16.85
C PHE A 58 11.54 23.96 -16.16
N PHE A 59 12.73 24.14 -15.60
CA PHE A 59 13.10 25.34 -14.84
C PHE A 59 14.11 26.16 -15.62
N GLY A 60 13.83 27.44 -15.81
CA GLY A 60 14.70 28.38 -16.51
C GLY A 60 15.45 29.30 -15.55
N VAL A 61 16.75 29.45 -15.77
CA VAL A 61 17.58 30.53 -15.20
C VAL A 61 18.11 31.35 -16.37
N ASP A 62 17.77 32.63 -16.41
CA ASP A 62 18.18 33.53 -17.50
C ASP A 62 17.79 32.98 -18.90
N SER A 63 16.59 32.39 -18.99
CA SER A 63 16.01 31.78 -20.21
C SER A 63 16.67 30.48 -20.71
N ASN A 64 17.66 29.94 -19.98
CA ASN A 64 18.17 28.60 -20.23
C ASN A 64 17.40 27.58 -19.39
N TYR A 65 16.61 26.73 -20.04
CA TYR A 65 15.85 25.66 -19.40
C TYR A 65 16.75 24.44 -19.12
N THR A 66 16.68 23.91 -17.91
CA THR A 66 17.37 22.68 -17.52
C THR A 66 16.39 21.57 -17.15
N GLN A 67 16.79 20.33 -17.41
CA GLN A 67 16.12 19.13 -16.91
C GLN A 67 16.40 18.89 -15.43
N ASP A 68 17.39 19.57 -14.85
CA ASP A 68 17.74 19.45 -13.44
C ASP A 68 16.53 19.86 -12.58
N ASN A 69 16.06 18.92 -11.75
CA ASN A 69 14.85 19.02 -10.92
C ASN A 69 13.52 19.05 -11.69
N SER A 70 13.51 18.78 -13.00
CA SER A 70 12.27 18.61 -13.75
C SER A 70 11.42 17.46 -13.19
N ALA A 71 10.11 17.58 -13.34
CA ALA A 71 9.16 16.58 -12.87
C ALA A 71 8.24 16.16 -14.01
N TRP A 72 8.07 14.85 -14.16
CA TRP A 72 7.18 14.23 -15.14
C TRP A 72 5.84 13.87 -14.49
N GLN A 73 4.76 14.04 -15.25
CA GLN A 73 3.40 13.67 -14.88
C GLN A 73 2.71 13.02 -16.07
N HIS A 74 2.17 11.82 -15.87
CA HIS A 74 1.44 11.12 -16.92
C HIS A 74 0.04 11.72 -17.11
N VAL A 75 -0.34 11.94 -18.36
CA VAL A 75 -1.63 12.47 -18.79
C VAL A 75 -2.44 11.34 -19.41
N VAL A 76 -3.68 11.16 -18.98
CA VAL A 76 -4.62 10.18 -19.54
C VAL A 76 -5.84 10.87 -20.18
N PRO A 77 -6.58 10.21 -21.09
CA PRO A 77 -7.81 10.76 -21.63
C PRO A 77 -8.83 11.04 -20.52
N GLY A 78 -9.43 12.22 -20.55
CA GLY A 78 -10.31 12.75 -19.50
C GLY A 78 -9.61 13.78 -18.63
N ARG A 79 -10.08 13.93 -17.39
CA ARG A 79 -9.56 14.93 -16.44
C ARG A 79 -8.28 14.44 -15.75
N ASN A 80 -7.31 15.33 -15.70
CA ASN A 80 -6.01 15.16 -15.09
C ASN A 80 -5.74 16.30 -14.11
N LYS A 81 -4.95 16.00 -13.08
CA LYS A 81 -4.43 16.98 -12.13
C LYS A 81 -2.93 16.77 -11.99
N LEU A 82 -2.17 17.55 -12.75
CA LEU A 82 -0.71 17.47 -12.81
C LEU A 82 -0.12 18.34 -11.71
N ILE A 83 0.85 17.82 -10.96
CA ILE A 83 1.47 18.52 -9.84
C ILE A 83 2.98 18.54 -10.04
N PHE A 84 3.54 19.72 -10.23
CA PHE A 84 4.95 19.92 -10.46
C PHE A 84 5.58 20.66 -9.27
N PRO A 85 6.43 20.00 -8.45
CA PRO A 85 7.09 20.66 -7.33
C PRO A 85 8.08 21.69 -7.86
N LEU A 86 8.03 22.90 -7.31
CA LEU A 86 8.85 24.01 -7.77
C LEU A 86 10.14 24.09 -6.94
N HIS A 87 11.22 23.55 -7.48
CA HIS A 87 12.52 23.41 -6.80
C HIS A 87 13.50 24.53 -7.15
N GLY A 88 14.20 25.08 -6.15
CA GLY A 88 15.30 26.02 -6.37
C GLY A 88 14.89 27.47 -6.63
N SER A 89 15.78 28.21 -7.30
CA SER A 89 15.59 29.60 -7.73
C SER A 89 15.53 29.64 -9.26
N TYR A 90 14.40 30.01 -9.81
CA TYR A 90 14.13 30.04 -11.25
C TYR A 90 13.43 31.36 -11.60
N SER A 91 13.71 31.86 -12.81
CA SER A 91 13.16 33.12 -13.34
C SER A 91 12.08 32.89 -14.39
N SER A 92 11.97 31.66 -14.91
CA SER A 92 10.94 31.26 -15.85
C SER A 92 10.64 29.76 -15.72
N LEU A 93 9.45 29.36 -16.15
CA LEU A 93 9.07 27.96 -16.26
C LEU A 93 8.67 27.67 -17.70
N ARG A 94 9.02 26.47 -18.15
CA ARG A 94 8.53 25.90 -19.41
C ARG A 94 7.80 24.62 -19.09
N TRP A 95 6.58 24.53 -19.57
CA TRP A 95 5.71 23.38 -19.41
C TRP A 95 5.53 22.71 -20.77
N ASP A 96 5.98 21.47 -20.85
CA ASP A 96 5.86 20.63 -22.02
C ASP A 96 4.58 19.81 -21.83
N LEU A 97 3.60 20.07 -22.71
CA LEU A 97 2.21 19.64 -22.53
C LEU A 97 2.05 18.11 -22.64
N LEU A 98 2.62 17.57 -23.70
CA LEU A 98 2.59 16.18 -24.14
C LEU A 98 3.90 15.90 -24.88
N ASP A 99 4.25 14.63 -25.02
CA ASP A 99 5.36 14.10 -25.82
C ASP A 99 5.04 14.04 -27.34
N GLY A 100 3.95 14.68 -27.79
CA GLY A 100 3.52 14.68 -29.18
C GLY A 100 2.35 15.64 -29.47
N PRO A 101 1.77 15.60 -30.69
CA PRO A 101 0.69 16.49 -31.07
C PRO A 101 -0.59 16.15 -30.29
N GLY A 102 -1.38 17.15 -29.90
CA GLY A 102 -2.63 16.93 -29.20
C GLY A 102 -3.39 18.20 -28.86
N SER A 103 -4.50 18.01 -28.15
CA SER A 103 -5.31 19.10 -27.62
C SER A 103 -5.55 18.93 -26.14
N LEU A 104 -5.25 19.96 -25.37
CA LEU A 104 -5.46 20.03 -23.92
C LEU A 104 -6.35 21.22 -23.58
N GLU A 105 -7.30 20.96 -22.70
CA GLU A 105 -8.14 21.97 -22.09
C GLU A 105 -7.62 22.21 -20.68
N VAL A 106 -7.04 23.38 -20.41
CA VAL A 106 -6.60 23.76 -19.07
C VAL A 106 -7.79 24.37 -18.35
N ASP A 107 -8.35 23.59 -17.42
CA ASP A 107 -9.50 23.97 -16.59
C ASP A 107 -9.07 24.96 -15.50
N ASN A 108 -7.89 24.74 -14.91
CA ASN A 108 -7.37 25.57 -13.84
C ASN A 108 -5.84 25.49 -13.77
N LEU A 109 -5.20 26.61 -13.49
CA LEU A 109 -3.76 26.69 -13.28
C LEU A 109 -3.53 27.51 -12.02
N TYR A 110 -2.84 26.93 -11.03
CA TYR A 110 -2.57 27.62 -9.77
C TYR A 110 -1.33 27.07 -9.08
N VAL A 111 -0.74 27.87 -8.21
CA VAL A 111 0.34 27.43 -7.34
C VAL A 111 -0.24 27.04 -5.99
N THR A 112 0.23 25.94 -5.43
CA THR A 112 -0.11 25.51 -4.07
C THR A 112 1.09 25.56 -3.16
N LEU A 113 0.86 25.82 -1.89
CA LEU A 113 1.85 25.69 -0.83
C LEU A 113 1.18 25.01 0.35
N LEU A 114 1.67 23.83 0.74
CA LEU A 114 1.04 22.97 1.74
C LEU A 114 -0.44 22.64 1.43
N GLY A 115 -0.76 22.51 0.14
CA GLY A 115 -2.12 22.20 -0.34
C GLY A 115 -3.08 23.40 -0.45
N GLU A 116 -2.70 24.57 0.06
CA GLU A 116 -3.51 25.80 -0.09
C GLU A 116 -3.16 26.53 -1.38
N LYS A 117 -4.18 26.98 -2.12
CA LYS A 117 -3.99 27.76 -3.35
C LYS A 117 -3.40 29.13 -3.00
N LEU A 118 -2.23 29.43 -3.53
CA LEU A 118 -1.60 30.75 -3.42
C LEU A 118 -2.19 31.69 -4.47
N ASN A 119 -2.60 32.88 -4.05
CA ASN A 119 -2.94 33.96 -4.97
C ASN A 119 -1.65 34.58 -5.54
N THR A 120 -1.13 33.97 -6.61
CA THR A 120 0.09 34.43 -7.28
C THR A 120 -0.16 35.54 -8.29
N GLY A 121 -1.40 36.03 -8.43
CA GLY A 121 -1.79 37.04 -9.43
C GLY A 121 -2.12 36.43 -10.78
N ASN A 122 -1.91 37.19 -11.86
CA ASN A 122 -2.21 36.74 -13.23
C ASN A 122 -1.18 35.70 -13.67
N LEU A 123 -1.52 34.44 -13.46
CA LEU A 123 -0.91 33.31 -14.15
C LEU A 123 -1.24 33.41 -15.64
N SER A 124 -0.22 33.53 -16.49
CA SER A 124 -0.41 33.52 -17.94
C SER A 124 0.39 32.40 -18.58
N LEU A 125 -0.25 31.76 -19.55
CA LEU A 125 0.38 30.82 -20.47
C LEU A 125 0.77 31.59 -21.72
N THR A 126 2.01 31.41 -22.18
CA THR A 126 2.47 31.96 -23.45
C THR A 126 2.92 30.82 -24.37
N PRO A 127 2.48 30.78 -25.64
CA PRO A 127 2.99 29.78 -26.57
C PRO A 127 4.49 30.00 -26.79
N LEU A 128 5.29 28.92 -26.75
CA LEU A 128 6.72 28.98 -27.05
C LEU A 128 7.06 28.22 -28.33
N PHE A 129 6.79 26.93 -28.39
CA PHE A 129 7.17 26.05 -29.51
C PHE A 129 6.05 25.04 -29.82
N ASP A 130 5.83 24.74 -31.11
CA ASP A 130 4.84 23.76 -31.60
C ASP A 130 3.37 23.95 -31.13
N ILE A 131 2.98 25.17 -30.74
CA ILE A 131 1.59 25.53 -30.42
C ILE A 131 0.91 26.15 -31.65
N GLU A 132 -0.17 25.54 -32.13
CA GLU A 132 -0.96 26.06 -33.26
C GLU A 132 -1.93 27.14 -32.79
N GLN A 133 -2.71 26.84 -31.74
CA GLN A 133 -3.74 27.73 -31.25
C GLN A 133 -3.80 27.68 -29.72
N MET A 134 -3.82 28.86 -29.09
CA MET A 134 -4.10 29.02 -27.67
C MET A 134 -5.23 30.04 -27.51
N GLN A 135 -6.41 29.58 -27.08
CA GLN A 135 -7.58 30.44 -26.91
C GLN A 135 -8.15 30.29 -25.50
N SER A 136 -8.21 31.40 -24.78
CA SER A 136 -8.92 31.47 -23.51
C SER A 136 -10.40 31.77 -23.74
N VAL A 137 -11.28 30.86 -23.34
CA VAL A 137 -12.74 31.02 -23.39
C VAL A 137 -13.26 30.94 -21.95
N GLY A 138 -13.60 32.09 -21.37
CA GLY A 138 -13.96 32.19 -19.96
C GLY A 138 -12.76 31.91 -19.05
N ALA A 139 -12.92 30.98 -18.10
CA ALA A 139 -11.84 30.57 -17.19
C ALA A 139 -10.93 29.47 -17.75
N LYS A 140 -11.25 28.94 -18.93
CA LYS A 140 -10.58 27.78 -19.52
C LYS A 140 -9.67 28.22 -20.65
N THR A 141 -8.52 27.55 -20.78
CA THR A 141 -7.60 27.78 -21.91
C THR A 141 -7.52 26.52 -22.76
N TYR A 142 -7.96 26.64 -24.01
CA TYR A 142 -7.87 25.58 -25.00
C TYR A 142 -6.54 25.72 -25.73
N ILE A 143 -5.80 24.62 -25.77
CA ILE A 143 -4.46 24.56 -26.33
C ILE A 143 -4.47 23.45 -27.38
N THR A 144 -4.21 23.83 -28.61
CA THR A 144 -4.05 22.91 -29.75
C THR A 144 -2.61 23.04 -30.23
N THR A 145 -1.90 21.93 -30.30
CA THR A 145 -0.55 21.87 -30.84
C THR A 145 -0.59 21.74 -32.36
N GLN A 146 0.53 21.99 -33.02
CA GLN A 146 0.67 21.70 -34.46
C GLN A 146 0.51 20.19 -34.73
N VAL A 147 0.09 19.83 -35.94
CA VAL A 147 -0.17 18.44 -36.34
C VAL A 147 1.10 17.59 -36.31
N ASP A 148 2.26 18.20 -36.54
CA ASP A 148 3.60 17.61 -36.53
C ASP A 148 4.42 18.02 -35.30
N ALA A 149 3.76 18.53 -34.25
CA ALA A 149 4.39 18.92 -33.00
C ALA A 149 5.19 17.75 -32.40
N ARG A 150 6.48 17.99 -32.13
CA ARG A 150 7.35 17.00 -31.47
C ARG A 150 7.61 17.35 -30.02
N ASP A 151 7.55 18.63 -29.69
CA ASP A 151 7.82 19.13 -28.35
C ASP A 151 6.97 20.38 -28.08
N PRO A 152 5.64 20.24 -27.89
CA PRO A 152 4.76 21.37 -27.64
C PRO A 152 5.06 22.04 -26.30
N GLN A 153 5.69 23.23 -26.36
CA GLN A 153 6.18 23.97 -25.21
C GLN A 153 5.34 25.21 -24.92
N ILE A 154 5.06 25.42 -23.64
CA ILE A 154 4.38 26.61 -23.13
C ILE A 154 5.20 27.27 -22.04
N GLY A 155 5.32 28.59 -22.12
CA GLY A 155 5.87 29.42 -21.06
C GLY A 155 4.83 29.60 -19.96
N VAL A 156 5.20 29.30 -18.72
CA VAL A 156 4.36 29.56 -17.56
C VAL A 156 4.94 30.76 -16.82
N THR A 157 4.24 31.90 -16.88
CA THR A 157 4.65 33.11 -16.17
C THR A 157 4.07 33.10 -14.77
N LEU A 158 4.96 33.07 -13.77
CA LEU A 158 4.60 33.15 -12.35
C LEU A 158 5.21 34.39 -11.71
N ASP A 159 4.53 34.91 -10.69
CA ASP A 159 5.13 35.88 -9.76
C ASP A 159 6.01 35.12 -8.74
N PHE A 160 7.25 34.80 -9.16
CA PHE A 160 8.21 34.07 -8.31
C PHE A 160 8.56 34.83 -7.04
N GLU A 161 8.50 36.17 -7.06
CA GLU A 161 8.71 36.99 -5.87
C GLU A 161 7.60 36.76 -4.84
N LYS A 162 6.33 36.74 -5.26
CA LYS A 162 5.21 36.38 -4.38
C LYS A 162 5.31 34.96 -3.86
N ILE A 163 5.68 33.98 -4.71
CA ILE A 163 5.84 32.58 -4.28
C ILE A 163 6.96 32.46 -3.25
N SER A 164 8.10 33.09 -3.49
CA SER A 164 9.23 33.13 -2.58
C SER A 164 8.87 33.80 -1.25
N LYS A 165 8.19 34.96 -1.29
CA LYS A 165 7.67 35.63 -0.09
C LYS A 165 6.69 34.75 0.68
N ALA A 166 5.77 34.07 -0.01
CA ALA A 166 4.81 33.15 0.61
C ALA A 166 5.51 31.96 1.27
N ARG A 167 6.55 31.40 0.64
CA ARG A 167 7.37 30.32 1.19
C ARG A 167 8.19 30.77 2.38
N VAL A 168 8.83 31.94 2.32
CA VAL A 168 9.57 32.53 3.44
C VAL A 168 8.62 32.80 4.60
N LEU A 169 7.45 33.40 4.36
CA LEU A 169 6.44 33.66 5.39
C LEU A 169 5.93 32.35 6.01
N THR A 170 5.61 31.35 5.20
CA THR A 170 5.15 30.05 5.68
C THR A 170 6.22 29.35 6.51
N SER A 171 7.48 29.36 6.06
CA SER A 171 8.62 28.81 6.79
C SER A 171 8.91 29.60 8.08
N ALA A 172 8.74 30.92 8.05
CA ALA A 172 8.84 31.81 9.20
C ALA A 172 7.77 31.48 10.25
N LEU A 173 6.52 31.29 9.83
CA LEU A 173 5.39 30.92 10.69
C LEU A 173 5.57 29.52 11.27
N LEU A 174 5.86 28.51 10.45
CA LEU A 174 6.10 27.15 10.92
C LEU A 174 7.29 27.08 11.87
N GLY A 175 8.40 27.74 11.53
CA GLY A 175 9.57 27.82 12.41
C GLY A 175 9.28 28.56 13.71
N PHE A 176 8.44 29.60 13.69
CA PHE A 176 7.96 30.27 14.91
C PHE A 176 7.15 29.31 15.79
N PHE A 177 6.18 28.60 15.23
CA PHE A 177 5.37 27.64 16.00
C PHE A 177 6.21 26.49 16.56
N LEU A 178 7.18 25.99 15.78
CA LEU A 178 8.08 24.93 16.22
C LEU A 178 9.06 25.45 17.29
N ALA A 179 9.60 26.66 17.14
CA ALA A 179 10.43 27.30 18.16
C ALA A 179 9.64 27.57 19.44
N LEU A 180 8.41 28.06 19.33
CA LEU A 180 7.51 28.28 20.45
C LEU A 180 7.21 26.95 21.16
N PHE A 181 6.97 25.88 20.40
CA PHE A 181 6.78 24.55 20.95
C PHE A 181 8.03 24.04 21.70
N LEU A 182 9.24 24.20 21.14
CA LEU A 182 10.48 23.81 21.82
C LEU A 182 10.76 24.66 23.06
N VAL A 183 10.58 25.98 22.98
CA VAL A 183 10.71 26.87 24.14
C VAL A 183 9.67 26.55 25.19
N ALA A 184 8.42 26.23 24.80
CA ALA A 184 7.39 25.76 25.71
C ALA A 184 7.79 24.41 26.35
N LEU A 185 8.34 23.46 25.59
CA LEU A 185 8.88 22.20 26.14
C LEU A 185 10.00 22.44 27.17
N PHE A 186 10.89 23.40 26.91
CA PHE A 186 11.96 23.78 27.85
C PHE A 186 11.46 24.57 29.06
N TYR A 187 10.51 25.48 28.87
CA TYR A 187 9.89 26.28 29.94
C TYR A 187 9.08 25.36 30.86
N PHE A 188 8.25 24.51 30.26
CA PHE A 188 7.50 23.46 30.92
C PHE A 188 8.32 22.17 31.05
N ARG A 189 9.66 22.23 31.13
CA ARG A 189 10.50 21.02 31.25
C ARG A 189 10.10 20.09 32.37
N SER A 190 9.52 20.63 33.46
CA SER A 190 8.99 19.81 34.56
C SER A 190 7.77 19.01 34.12
N SER A 191 6.84 19.62 33.37
CA SER A 191 5.68 18.95 32.77
C SER A 191 6.08 18.03 31.62
N ALA A 192 7.01 18.43 30.75
CA ALA A 192 7.56 17.58 29.68
C ALA A 192 8.28 16.36 30.29
N LYS A 193 9.09 16.55 31.33
CA LYS A 193 9.68 15.44 32.09
C LYS A 193 8.62 14.57 32.75
N LYS A 194 7.55 15.15 33.32
CA LYS A 194 6.42 14.36 33.84
C LYS A 194 5.73 13.56 32.73
N LEU A 195 5.56 14.13 31.54
CA LEU A 195 4.98 13.46 30.38
C LEU A 195 5.88 12.34 29.86
N ILE A 196 7.19 12.59 29.69
CA ILE A 196 8.16 11.56 29.30
C ILE A 196 8.20 10.45 30.33
N ASN A 197 8.31 10.78 31.62
CA ASN A 197 8.24 9.79 32.69
C ASN A 197 6.90 9.04 32.69
N HIS A 198 5.79 9.70 32.32
CA HIS A 198 4.50 9.05 32.17
C HIS A 198 4.49 8.08 30.99
N ILE A 199 5.03 8.48 29.83
CA ILE A 199 5.20 7.63 28.65
C ILE A 199 6.08 6.43 29.00
N ASP A 200 7.24 6.65 29.62
CA ASP A 200 8.14 5.59 30.09
C ASP A 200 7.42 4.66 31.06
N SER A 201 6.64 5.20 32.00
CA SER A 201 5.85 4.39 32.94
C SER A 201 4.79 3.56 32.21
N VAL A 202 4.16 4.09 31.15
CA VAL A 202 3.18 3.39 30.32
C VAL A 202 3.85 2.31 29.49
N ILE A 203 5.01 2.58 28.88
CA ILE A 203 5.79 1.61 28.11
C ILE A 203 6.28 0.49 29.03
N LEU A 204 6.84 0.82 30.19
CA LEU A 204 7.28 -0.16 31.18
C LEU A 204 6.09 -0.97 31.73
N ALA A 205 4.93 -0.34 31.95
CA ALA A 205 3.72 -1.04 32.36
C ALA A 205 3.21 -1.98 31.26
N ALA A 206 3.22 -1.55 30.00
CA ALA A 206 2.86 -2.39 28.87
C ALA A 206 3.83 -3.56 28.69
N ALA A 207 5.14 -3.33 28.76
CA ALA A 207 6.16 -4.37 28.69
C ALA A 207 6.04 -5.38 29.84
N ARG A 208 5.82 -4.89 31.07
CA ARG A 208 5.53 -5.74 32.23
C ARG A 208 4.23 -6.53 32.03
N GLN A 209 3.20 -5.90 31.46
CA GLN A 209 1.94 -6.57 31.17
C GLN A 209 2.12 -7.69 30.14
N LEU A 210 2.81 -7.43 29.03
CA LEU A 210 3.11 -8.46 28.02
C LEU A 210 3.89 -9.63 28.63
N ARG A 211 4.87 -9.33 29.49
CA ARG A 211 5.63 -10.35 30.22
C ARG A 211 4.78 -11.13 31.22
N ASN A 212 3.88 -10.46 31.96
CA ASN A 212 2.96 -11.08 32.91
C ASN A 212 1.94 -11.96 32.20
N ASP A 213 1.50 -11.56 31.00
CA ASP A 213 0.65 -12.35 30.13
C ASP A 213 1.46 -13.49 29.44
N GLY A 214 2.74 -13.67 29.80
CA GLY A 214 3.55 -14.81 29.37
C GLY A 214 4.10 -14.70 27.95
N ILE A 215 4.14 -13.52 27.35
CA ILE A 215 4.83 -13.32 26.07
C ILE A 215 6.33 -13.27 26.34
N SER A 216 7.08 -14.19 25.73
CA SER A 216 8.53 -14.30 25.94
C SER A 216 9.31 -14.06 24.64
N LEU A 217 10.55 -13.57 24.76
CA LEU A 217 11.44 -13.44 23.61
C LEU A 217 11.78 -14.79 22.97
N LYS A 218 11.76 -15.88 23.74
CA LYS A 218 11.96 -17.25 23.25
C LYS A 218 10.80 -17.69 22.33
N GLU A 219 9.56 -17.40 22.71
CA GLU A 219 8.38 -17.64 21.89
C GLU A 219 8.46 -16.86 20.58
N ILE A 220 8.75 -15.56 20.65
CA ILE A 220 8.92 -14.72 19.45
C ILE A 220 10.05 -15.24 18.56
N GLY A 221 11.21 -15.58 19.11
CA GLY A 221 12.34 -16.12 18.35
C GLY A 221 12.02 -17.45 17.67
N CYS A 222 11.28 -18.34 18.33
CA CYS A 222 10.81 -19.59 17.74
C CYS A 222 9.84 -19.34 16.58
N LEU A 223 8.87 -18.43 16.75
CA LEU A 223 7.93 -18.05 15.70
C LEU A 223 8.66 -17.39 14.52
N ILE A 224 9.63 -16.52 14.76
CA ILE A 224 10.48 -15.94 13.70
C ILE A 224 11.19 -17.05 12.93
N ALA A 225 11.82 -18.01 13.61
CA ALA A 225 12.50 -19.12 12.95
C ALA A 225 11.55 -19.95 12.07
N ILE A 226 10.35 -20.28 12.56
CA ILE A 226 9.32 -20.97 11.77
C ILE A 226 8.90 -20.11 10.57
N GLY A 227 8.60 -18.83 10.79
CA GLY A 227 8.20 -17.92 9.72
C GLY A 227 9.26 -17.75 8.64
N SER A 228 10.54 -17.64 9.04
CA SER A 228 11.67 -17.54 8.11
C SER A 228 11.80 -18.76 7.20
N ILE A 229 11.44 -19.97 7.65
CA ILE A 229 11.43 -21.16 6.79
C ILE A 229 10.40 -21.00 5.65
N PHE A 230 9.19 -20.52 5.96
CA PHE A 230 8.15 -20.32 4.95
C PHE A 230 8.41 -19.13 4.03
N TYR A 231 9.14 -18.13 4.52
CA TYR A 231 9.52 -16.94 3.75
C TYR A 231 10.92 -17.01 3.15
N VAL A 232 11.60 -18.17 3.21
CA VAL A 232 12.99 -18.30 2.77
C VAL A 232 13.19 -17.77 1.36
N TYR A 233 12.26 -18.04 0.45
CA TYR A 233 12.29 -17.53 -0.92
C TYR A 233 12.39 -16.01 -0.99
N PHE A 234 11.55 -15.27 -0.27
CA PHE A 234 11.58 -13.81 -0.27
C PHE A 234 12.79 -13.23 0.50
N LEU A 235 13.34 -14.01 1.43
CA LEU A 235 14.54 -13.66 2.20
C LEU A 235 15.82 -13.89 1.40
N SER A 236 15.87 -14.88 0.51
CA SER A 236 17.07 -15.27 -0.23
C SER A 236 17.06 -14.88 -1.70
N THR A 237 15.89 -14.70 -2.30
CA THR A 237 15.72 -14.54 -3.74
C THR A 237 15.22 -13.15 -4.06
N PHE A 238 15.93 -12.47 -4.95
CA PHE A 238 15.39 -11.29 -5.61
C PHE A 238 14.34 -11.73 -6.63
N SER A 239 13.09 -11.58 -6.24
CA SER A 239 11.96 -11.80 -7.12
C SER A 239 11.26 -10.46 -7.37
N PHE A 240 10.77 -10.26 -8.57
CA PHE A 240 10.26 -8.98 -9.01
C PHE A 240 8.86 -9.23 -9.57
N SER A 241 7.85 -8.65 -8.93
CA SER A 241 6.48 -8.75 -9.42
C SER A 241 6.23 -7.70 -10.49
N ILE A 242 5.16 -7.93 -11.24
CA ILE A 242 4.73 -7.03 -12.28
C ILE A 242 4.56 -5.60 -11.79
N ASP A 243 4.18 -5.31 -10.54
CA ASP A 243 3.95 -3.94 -10.06
C ASP A 243 5.16 -3.30 -9.35
N ASP A 244 6.26 -4.03 -9.20
CA ASP A 244 7.46 -3.53 -8.52
C ASP A 244 8.36 -2.70 -9.45
N GLU A 245 8.19 -2.80 -10.78
CA GLU A 245 8.97 -2.06 -11.79
C GLU A 245 8.71 -0.56 -11.71
N MET A 246 7.44 -0.19 -11.62
CA MET A 246 6.99 1.18 -11.42
C MET A 246 7.42 1.67 -10.05
N ALA A 247 7.28 0.84 -9.01
CA ALA A 247 7.71 1.21 -7.66
C ALA A 247 9.23 1.42 -7.57
N ALA A 248 10.03 0.62 -8.28
CA ALA A 248 11.49 0.71 -8.27
C ALA A 248 12.00 2.01 -8.90
N VAL A 249 11.32 2.53 -9.93
CA VAL A 249 11.69 3.79 -10.61
C VAL A 249 10.97 5.03 -10.06
N ARG A 250 9.96 4.83 -9.21
CA ARG A 250 9.14 5.92 -8.67
C ARG A 250 9.94 6.80 -7.70
N GLN A 251 9.89 8.11 -7.94
CA GLN A 251 10.53 9.11 -7.08
C GLN A 251 9.58 9.69 -6.01
N ASP A 252 8.27 9.68 -6.28
CA ASP A 252 7.26 10.23 -5.36
C ASP A 252 6.17 9.20 -4.99
N PRO A 253 6.06 8.79 -3.71
CA PRO A 253 5.03 7.88 -3.24
C PRO A 253 3.63 8.53 -3.09
N ALA A 254 3.43 9.78 -3.51
CA ALA A 254 2.14 10.49 -3.42
C ALA A 254 0.95 9.71 -4.03
N ALA A 255 1.20 8.84 -5.00
CA ALA A 255 0.23 7.91 -5.56
C ALA A 255 -0.44 6.98 -4.52
N TRP A 256 0.15 6.77 -3.34
CA TRP A 256 -0.54 6.04 -2.28
C TRP A 256 -1.66 6.84 -1.63
N VAL A 257 -1.50 8.16 -1.54
CA VAL A 257 -2.48 9.04 -0.91
C VAL A 257 -3.73 9.18 -1.79
N THR A 258 -3.58 9.17 -3.12
CA THR A 258 -4.71 9.08 -4.06
C THR A 258 -5.51 7.78 -3.86
N GLN A 259 -4.85 6.68 -3.47
CA GLN A 259 -5.47 5.38 -3.19
C GLN A 259 -6.05 5.24 -1.77
N GLY A 260 -6.00 6.30 -0.95
CA GLY A 260 -6.45 6.24 0.44
C GLY A 260 -5.42 5.67 1.42
N ARG A 261 -4.20 5.40 0.96
CA ARG A 261 -3.16 4.68 1.71
C ARG A 261 -2.10 5.61 2.27
N TRP A 262 -2.52 6.63 3.01
CA TRP A 262 -1.63 7.65 3.59
C TRP A 262 -0.57 7.08 4.52
N PHE A 263 -0.84 5.95 5.18
CA PHE A 263 0.16 5.32 6.05
C PHE A 263 1.25 4.61 5.23
N VAL A 264 0.90 4.04 4.06
CA VAL A 264 1.90 3.50 3.12
C VAL A 264 2.82 4.61 2.63
N TYR A 265 2.25 5.78 2.28
CA TYR A 265 3.04 6.98 1.94
C TYR A 265 4.07 7.33 3.04
N ILE A 266 3.65 7.35 4.31
CA ILE A 266 4.56 7.66 5.43
C ILE A 266 5.67 6.61 5.55
N VAL A 267 5.30 5.33 5.48
CA VAL A 267 6.26 4.23 5.62
C VAL A 267 7.26 4.23 4.47
N GLU A 268 6.81 4.37 3.23
CA GLU A 268 7.68 4.44 2.07
C GLU A 268 8.55 5.70 2.12
N LYS A 269 7.98 6.89 2.36
CA LYS A 269 8.75 8.13 2.35
C LYS A 269 9.79 8.21 3.48
N LEU A 270 9.51 7.66 4.67
CA LEU A 270 10.33 7.89 5.87
C LEU A 270 11.11 6.67 6.37
N ILE A 271 10.59 5.45 6.17
CA ILE A 271 11.16 4.24 6.78
C ILE A 271 11.79 3.34 5.71
N PHE A 272 11.11 3.12 4.60
CA PHE A 272 11.57 2.28 3.48
C PHE A 272 11.47 3.02 2.12
N PRO A 273 12.32 4.02 1.85
CA PRO A 273 12.30 4.81 0.60
C PRO A 273 12.45 3.99 -0.67
N GLN A 274 13.19 2.88 -0.60
CA GLN A 274 13.25 1.91 -1.68
C GLN A 274 12.83 0.55 -1.13
N SER A 275 11.53 0.28 -1.21
CA SER A 275 10.91 -0.91 -0.64
C SER A 275 10.88 -2.09 -1.61
N SER A 276 11.13 -1.86 -2.91
CA SER A 276 11.29 -2.89 -3.96
C SER A 276 12.65 -3.61 -3.87
N ILE A 277 13.01 -4.07 -2.67
CA ILE A 277 14.27 -4.79 -2.39
C ILE A 277 14.01 -6.12 -1.68
N PRO A 278 14.86 -7.14 -1.89
CA PRO A 278 14.72 -8.41 -1.19
C PRO A 278 15.12 -8.25 0.28
N PHE A 279 14.84 -9.29 1.07
CA PHE A 279 15.28 -9.44 2.46
C PHE A 279 14.66 -8.46 3.48
N ALA A 280 14.98 -7.16 3.46
CA ALA A 280 14.67 -6.26 4.56
C ALA A 280 13.16 -6.07 4.83
N PRO A 281 12.30 -5.82 3.81
CA PRO A 281 10.85 -5.76 3.99
C PRO A 281 10.26 -7.06 4.56
N TYR A 282 10.76 -8.21 4.11
CA TYR A 282 10.25 -9.53 4.51
C TYR A 282 10.75 -9.98 5.88
N ALA A 283 12.00 -9.67 6.24
CA ALA A 283 12.51 -9.89 7.59
C ALA A 283 11.68 -9.09 8.62
N PHE A 284 11.30 -7.86 8.24
CA PHE A 284 10.38 -7.06 9.02
C PHE A 284 8.97 -7.67 9.09
N LEU A 285 8.42 -8.13 7.96
CA LEU A 285 7.12 -8.82 7.91
C LEU A 285 7.10 -10.06 8.80
N VAL A 286 8.09 -10.96 8.70
CA VAL A 286 8.18 -12.18 9.53
C VAL A 286 8.23 -11.83 11.02
N THR A 287 9.01 -10.82 11.39
CA THR A 287 9.09 -10.33 12.77
C THR A 287 7.75 -9.80 13.26
N MET A 288 7.05 -9.00 12.44
CA MET A 288 5.74 -8.46 12.78
C MET A 288 4.66 -9.53 12.81
N LEU A 289 4.69 -10.54 11.93
CA LEU A 289 3.78 -11.70 11.96
C LEU A 289 3.96 -12.51 13.24
N ALA A 290 5.21 -12.76 13.67
CA ALA A 290 5.50 -13.47 14.91
C ALA A 290 4.99 -12.69 16.15
N ALA A 291 5.29 -11.39 16.22
CA ALA A 291 4.79 -10.52 17.30
C ALA A 291 3.25 -10.44 17.31
N SER A 292 2.64 -10.29 16.13
CA SER A 292 1.20 -10.27 15.95
C SER A 292 0.56 -11.56 16.42
N TYR A 293 1.13 -12.70 16.06
CA TYR A 293 0.63 -14.02 16.44
C TYR A 293 0.61 -14.23 17.95
N ALA A 294 1.69 -13.84 18.66
CA ALA A 294 1.73 -13.89 20.12
C ALA A 294 0.62 -13.04 20.75
N LEU A 295 0.36 -11.84 20.21
CA LEU A 295 -0.74 -10.97 20.66
C LEU A 295 -2.11 -11.59 20.38
N ILE A 296 -2.31 -12.19 19.20
CA ILE A 296 -3.55 -12.88 18.83
C ILE A 296 -3.83 -14.04 19.78
N LEU A 297 -2.82 -14.84 20.13
CA LEU A 297 -2.95 -15.94 21.10
C LEU A 297 -3.45 -15.41 22.45
N ARG A 298 -2.87 -14.32 22.96
CA ARG A 298 -3.28 -13.72 24.25
C ARG A 298 -4.63 -13.03 24.19
N ALA A 299 -5.02 -12.46 23.05
CA ALA A 299 -6.39 -11.97 22.84
C ALA A 299 -7.40 -13.12 22.99
N HIS A 300 -7.06 -14.30 22.45
CA HIS A 300 -7.87 -15.52 22.56
C HIS A 300 -7.67 -16.30 23.88
N SER A 301 -6.94 -15.72 24.85
CA SER A 301 -6.63 -16.38 26.12
C SER A 301 -5.87 -17.71 26.00
N TYR A 302 -5.14 -17.96 24.91
CA TYR A 302 -4.29 -19.15 24.79
C TYR A 302 -2.88 -18.86 25.30
N THR A 303 -2.30 -19.82 26.00
CA THR A 303 -0.89 -19.87 26.34
C THR A 303 -0.11 -20.58 25.23
N PRO A 304 1.21 -20.32 25.08
CA PRO A 304 1.99 -20.94 24.03
C PRO A 304 2.25 -22.41 24.38
N ASP A 305 1.69 -23.30 23.59
CA ASP A 305 1.89 -24.75 23.64
C ASP A 305 2.21 -25.31 22.25
N TRP A 306 2.44 -26.62 22.15
CA TRP A 306 2.72 -27.27 20.86
C TRP A 306 1.61 -27.04 19.82
N ARG A 307 0.35 -26.88 20.23
CA ARG A 307 -0.78 -26.62 19.32
C ARG A 307 -0.64 -25.25 18.70
N SER A 308 -0.29 -24.25 19.51
CA SER A 308 -0.06 -22.89 19.05
C SER A 308 1.11 -22.79 18.07
N TYR A 309 2.20 -23.54 18.28
CA TYR A 309 3.30 -23.59 17.32
C TYR A 309 2.91 -24.36 16.05
N ALA A 310 2.13 -25.44 16.18
CA ALA A 310 1.66 -26.23 15.05
C ALA A 310 0.67 -25.49 14.14
N THR A 311 -0.09 -24.53 14.66
CA THR A 311 -1.03 -23.73 13.86
C THR A 311 -0.42 -22.43 13.33
N TYR A 312 0.75 -22.02 13.80
CA TYR A 312 1.41 -20.80 13.31
C TYR A 312 1.73 -20.85 11.80
N PRO A 313 2.24 -21.95 11.21
CA PRO A 313 2.40 -22.06 9.76
C PRO A 313 1.13 -21.79 8.95
N ILE A 314 -0.01 -22.26 9.43
CA ILE A 314 -1.31 -21.99 8.79
C ILE A 314 -1.63 -20.51 8.86
N PHE A 315 -1.29 -19.84 9.97
CA PHE A 315 -1.47 -18.42 10.09
C PHE A 315 -0.53 -17.64 9.18
N CYS A 316 0.79 -17.86 9.23
CA CYS A 316 1.78 -16.98 8.59
C CYS A 316 2.05 -17.32 7.12
N ALA A 317 1.79 -18.55 6.68
CA ALA A 317 2.08 -19.00 5.32
C ALA A 317 0.82 -19.26 4.49
N PHE A 318 -0.38 -18.91 4.98
CA PHE A 318 -1.59 -19.05 4.17
C PHE A 318 -1.45 -18.31 2.83
N PRO A 319 -1.97 -18.85 1.70
CA PRO A 319 -1.76 -18.26 0.37
C PRO A 319 -2.17 -16.78 0.21
N THR A 320 -3.09 -16.24 1.03
CA THR A 320 -3.41 -14.80 0.96
C THR A 320 -2.23 -13.92 1.35
N TRP A 321 -1.32 -14.42 2.18
CA TRP A 321 -0.06 -13.75 2.46
C TRP A 321 0.89 -13.76 1.28
N TRP A 322 0.88 -14.81 0.46
CA TRP A 322 1.63 -14.82 -0.80
C TRP A 322 1.17 -13.68 -1.69
N PHE A 323 -0.14 -13.58 -1.99
CA PHE A 323 -0.69 -12.57 -2.90
C PHE A 323 -0.47 -11.12 -2.48
N ILE A 324 -0.40 -10.83 -1.17
CA ILE A 324 -0.02 -9.49 -0.71
C ILE A 324 1.50 -9.30 -0.70
N SER A 325 2.26 -10.39 -0.46
CA SER A 325 3.73 -10.42 -0.49
C SER A 325 4.33 -10.11 -1.85
N GLU A 326 3.54 -10.23 -2.93
CA GLU A 326 3.95 -9.88 -4.29
C GLU A 326 4.20 -8.38 -4.46
N PHE A 327 3.62 -7.51 -3.63
CA PHE A 327 3.73 -6.06 -3.75
C PHE A 327 4.78 -5.50 -2.78
N TYR A 328 6.04 -5.44 -3.19
CA TYR A 328 7.17 -5.17 -2.29
C TYR A 328 7.01 -3.84 -1.56
N SER A 329 6.56 -2.81 -2.29
CA SER A 329 6.34 -1.48 -1.74
C SER A 329 5.30 -1.42 -0.63
N ASN A 330 4.40 -2.40 -0.58
CA ASN A 330 3.32 -2.45 0.40
C ASN A 330 3.69 -3.26 1.66
N ILE A 331 4.73 -4.10 1.59
CA ILE A 331 5.05 -5.08 2.65
C ILE A 331 5.33 -4.44 4.00
N PRO A 332 6.19 -3.41 4.11
CA PRO A 332 6.48 -2.83 5.42
C PRO A 332 5.24 -2.21 6.07
N ALA A 333 4.39 -1.55 5.28
CA ALA A 333 3.16 -0.95 5.78
C ALA A 333 2.16 -2.04 6.23
N VAL A 334 1.97 -3.09 5.43
CA VAL A 334 1.13 -4.25 5.80
C VAL A 334 1.63 -4.91 7.08
N ALA A 335 2.95 -5.09 7.24
CA ALA A 335 3.55 -5.64 8.45
C ALA A 335 3.19 -4.83 9.71
N PHE A 336 3.31 -3.50 9.64
CA PHE A 336 2.81 -2.60 10.70
C PHE A 336 1.31 -2.74 10.91
N GLY A 337 0.53 -2.80 9.84
CA GLY A 337 -0.93 -2.91 9.91
C GLY A 337 -1.39 -4.19 10.63
N ILE A 338 -0.78 -5.34 10.34
CA ILE A 338 -1.09 -6.61 11.02
C ILE A 338 -0.76 -6.51 12.52
N PHE A 339 0.39 -5.90 12.85
CA PHE A 339 0.79 -5.68 14.23
C PHE A 339 -0.16 -4.74 14.96
N PHE A 340 -0.55 -3.62 14.37
CA PHE A 340 -1.50 -2.67 14.94
C PHE A 340 -2.89 -3.27 15.14
N THR A 341 -3.36 -4.05 14.19
CA THR A 341 -4.63 -4.78 14.29
C THR A 341 -4.58 -5.84 15.40
N SER A 342 -3.49 -6.60 15.51
CA SER A 342 -3.31 -7.62 16.55
C SER A 342 -3.15 -7.01 17.95
N CYS A 343 -2.40 -5.90 18.05
CA CYS A 343 -2.27 -5.10 19.26
C CYS A 343 -3.62 -4.53 19.69
N SER A 344 -4.43 -4.04 18.74
CA SER A 344 -5.79 -3.56 19.01
C SER A 344 -6.69 -4.67 19.57
N ALA A 345 -6.63 -5.87 19.00
CA ALA A 345 -7.36 -7.04 19.50
C ALA A 345 -6.90 -7.43 20.90
N TYR A 346 -5.59 -7.51 21.16
CA TYR A 346 -5.04 -7.78 22.49
C TYR A 346 -5.46 -6.73 23.52
N LEU A 347 -5.40 -5.44 23.16
CA LEU A 347 -5.84 -4.37 24.05
C LEU A 347 -7.32 -4.53 24.38
N VAL A 348 -8.22 -4.62 23.41
CA VAL A 348 -9.66 -4.65 23.72
C VAL A 348 -10.09 -5.99 24.35
N LEU A 349 -9.53 -7.09 23.87
CA LEU A 349 -10.01 -8.46 24.11
C LEU A 349 -9.04 -9.31 24.93
N GLY A 350 -8.02 -8.77 25.58
CA GLY A 350 -7.18 -9.52 26.52
C GLY A 350 -7.96 -10.00 27.77
N GLU A 351 -7.52 -11.11 28.37
CA GLU A 351 -8.20 -11.81 29.48
C GLU A 351 -8.29 -10.95 30.76
N ASN A 352 -7.25 -10.16 31.04
CA ASN A 352 -7.16 -9.24 32.18
C ASN A 352 -8.09 -8.01 32.11
N ASN A 353 -8.95 -7.91 31.08
CA ASN A 353 -9.85 -6.77 30.89
C ASN A 353 -11.25 -6.99 31.52
N ASN A 354 -11.59 -8.23 31.93
CA ASN A 354 -12.91 -8.53 32.53
C ASN A 354 -13.08 -7.95 33.95
N ASP A 355 -12.02 -7.88 34.76
CA ASP A 355 -12.06 -7.26 36.10
C ASP A 355 -11.85 -5.73 36.07
N ARG A 356 -11.53 -5.16 34.91
CA ARG A 356 -11.10 -3.77 34.77
C ARG A 356 -12.18 -2.78 34.38
N LEU A 357 -13.44 -3.20 34.22
CA LEU A 357 -14.59 -2.30 33.98
C LEU A 357 -14.83 -1.24 35.09
N LYS A 358 -14.05 -1.27 36.18
CA LYS A 358 -14.27 -0.42 37.36
C LYS A 358 -13.19 0.59 37.71
N ASN A 359 -11.96 0.57 37.18
CA ASN A 359 -10.94 1.54 37.62
C ASN A 359 -9.80 1.78 36.59
N GLY A 360 -9.77 2.98 35.99
CA GLY A 360 -8.56 3.63 35.44
C GLY A 360 -8.33 3.57 33.92
N ASN A 361 -8.44 4.74 33.26
CA ASN A 361 -7.93 5.09 31.91
C ASN A 361 -8.41 4.26 30.69
N HIS A 362 -9.68 3.85 30.65
CA HIS A 362 -10.27 3.24 29.45
C HIS A 362 -10.22 4.13 28.19
N THR A 363 -10.28 5.46 28.36
CA THR A 363 -10.30 6.40 27.25
C THR A 363 -9.00 6.38 26.45
N LEU A 364 -7.84 6.44 27.11
CA LEU A 364 -6.53 6.41 26.43
C LEU A 364 -6.34 5.11 25.64
N LYS A 365 -6.75 3.98 26.23
CA LYS A 365 -6.70 2.66 25.59
C LYS A 365 -7.61 2.59 24.36
N ASN A 366 -8.84 3.07 24.46
CA ASN A 366 -9.77 3.13 23.34
C ASN A 366 -9.27 4.07 22.22
N ILE A 367 -8.73 5.24 22.58
CA ILE A 367 -8.10 6.16 21.62
C ILE A 367 -6.92 5.49 20.91
N SER A 368 -6.08 4.77 21.65
CA SER A 368 -4.95 4.03 21.07
C SER A 368 -5.43 2.99 20.07
N VAL A 369 -6.49 2.23 20.39
CA VAL A 369 -7.11 1.26 19.48
C VAL A 369 -7.65 1.93 18.22
N VAL A 370 -8.33 3.07 18.36
CA VAL A 370 -8.87 3.85 17.22
C VAL A 370 -7.75 4.30 16.29
N ILE A 371 -6.65 4.85 16.83
CA ILE A 371 -5.50 5.30 16.05
C ILE A 371 -4.80 4.10 15.38
N LEU A 372 -4.55 3.02 16.11
CA LEU A 372 -3.90 1.82 15.58
C LEU A 372 -4.72 1.20 14.43
N LEU A 373 -6.04 1.08 14.59
CA LEU A 373 -6.92 0.58 13.53
C LEU A 373 -7.03 1.52 12.33
N ALA A 374 -6.99 2.85 12.55
CA ALA A 374 -6.96 3.82 11.46
C ALA A 374 -5.65 3.68 10.66
N CYS A 375 -4.50 3.55 11.32
CA CYS A 375 -3.22 3.26 10.68
C CYS A 375 -3.23 1.91 9.96
N ALA A 376 -3.79 0.86 10.56
CA ALA A 376 -3.90 -0.45 9.93
C ALA A 376 -4.77 -0.42 8.67
N THR A 377 -5.90 0.30 8.71
CA THR A 377 -6.78 0.49 7.54
C THR A 377 -6.06 1.28 6.44
N ALA A 378 -5.27 2.28 6.80
CA ALA A 378 -4.46 3.07 5.88
C ALA A 378 -3.24 2.31 5.32
N ALA A 379 -2.74 1.32 6.05
CA ALA A 379 -1.73 0.39 5.55
C ALA A 379 -2.36 -0.53 4.49
N TYR A 380 -3.49 -1.14 4.83
CA TYR A 380 -4.26 -1.95 3.90
C TYR A 380 -5.70 -2.10 4.35
N GLN A 381 -6.65 -1.71 3.49
CA GLN A 381 -8.04 -1.52 3.88
C GLN A 381 -8.69 -2.79 4.47
N SER A 382 -8.33 -3.99 4.01
CA SER A 382 -8.94 -5.24 4.49
C SER A 382 -8.49 -5.66 5.89
N LEU A 383 -7.47 -5.03 6.46
CA LEU A 383 -7.04 -5.31 7.84
C LEU A 383 -8.10 -4.93 8.88
N ILE A 384 -9.05 -4.05 8.55
CA ILE A 384 -10.20 -3.78 9.41
C ILE A 384 -11.12 -5.01 9.52
N LEU A 385 -11.32 -5.75 8.42
CA LEU A 385 -12.10 -6.99 8.41
C LEU A 385 -11.37 -8.09 9.18
N PHE A 386 -10.05 -8.11 9.09
CA PHE A 386 -9.20 -8.99 9.90
C PHE A 386 -9.39 -8.71 11.40
N PHE A 387 -9.45 -7.44 11.85
CA PHE A 387 -9.79 -7.09 13.23
C PHE A 387 -11.18 -7.59 13.64
N ILE A 388 -12.20 -7.36 12.81
CA ILE A 388 -13.58 -7.75 13.12
C ILE A 388 -13.69 -9.27 13.25
N ALA A 389 -13.06 -10.04 12.35
CA ALA A 389 -13.00 -11.50 12.45
C ALA A 389 -12.34 -11.98 13.76
N MET A 390 -11.30 -11.27 14.23
CA MET A 390 -10.68 -11.54 15.53
C MET A 390 -11.62 -11.30 16.71
N VAL A 391 -12.44 -10.24 16.67
CA VAL A 391 -13.46 -9.98 17.70
C VAL A 391 -14.44 -11.15 17.80
N PHE A 392 -14.98 -11.61 16.65
CA PHE A 392 -15.90 -12.74 16.61
C PHE A 392 -15.25 -14.04 17.14
N GLY A 393 -14.04 -14.37 16.69
CA GLY A 393 -13.35 -15.59 17.13
C GLY A 393 -12.91 -15.56 18.60
N THR A 394 -12.53 -14.40 19.12
CA THR A 394 -12.19 -14.25 20.54
C THR A 394 -13.43 -14.43 21.42
N LEU A 395 -14.56 -13.84 21.03
CA LEU A 395 -15.82 -14.04 21.75
C LEU A 395 -16.30 -15.50 21.67
N LEU A 396 -16.13 -16.17 20.53
CA LEU A 396 -16.46 -17.59 20.36
C LEU A 396 -15.64 -18.48 21.30
N THR A 397 -14.33 -18.29 21.34
CA THR A 397 -13.43 -19.10 22.18
C THR A 397 -13.69 -18.86 23.68
N ARG A 398 -13.98 -17.62 24.08
CA ARG A 398 -14.41 -17.29 25.46
C ARG A 398 -15.74 -17.94 25.83
N TYR A 399 -16.72 -17.90 24.93
CA TYR A 399 -18.03 -18.53 25.12
C TYR A 399 -17.87 -20.04 25.40
N GLN A 400 -17.06 -20.72 24.59
CA GLN A 400 -16.81 -22.16 24.71
C GLN A 400 -16.01 -22.57 25.96
N ARG A 401 -15.32 -21.64 26.63
CA ARG A 401 -14.52 -21.92 27.84
C ARG A 401 -15.32 -21.70 29.12
N ASN A 402 -16.14 -20.65 29.18
CA ASN A 402 -16.64 -20.15 30.45
C ASN A 402 -17.86 -20.89 31.02
N ASN A 403 -18.54 -21.80 30.28
CA ASN A 403 -19.66 -22.65 30.76
C ASN A 403 -20.75 -21.94 31.62
N CYS A 404 -20.79 -20.61 31.67
CA CYS A 404 -21.64 -19.84 32.58
C CYS A 404 -23.03 -19.61 31.97
N GLY A 405 -24.06 -19.74 32.82
CA GLY A 405 -25.48 -19.76 32.43
C GLY A 405 -25.95 -18.66 31.47
N ASP A 406 -26.92 -19.06 30.63
CA ASP A 406 -27.30 -18.50 29.33
C ASP A 406 -27.60 -16.98 29.27
N GLY A 407 -28.09 -16.34 30.34
CA GLY A 407 -28.60 -14.97 30.27
C GLY A 407 -27.51 -13.88 30.30
N LYS A 408 -26.49 -14.05 31.15
CA LYS A 408 -25.43 -13.03 31.35
C LYS A 408 -24.45 -13.00 30.19
N LEU A 409 -24.26 -14.14 29.52
CA LEU A 409 -23.28 -14.30 28.43
C LEU A 409 -23.73 -13.66 27.12
N LEU A 410 -25.03 -13.71 26.79
CA LEU A 410 -25.58 -13.02 25.61
C LEU A 410 -25.44 -11.49 25.74
N LYS A 411 -25.83 -10.93 26.89
CA LYS A 411 -25.69 -9.50 27.16
C LYS A 411 -24.22 -9.07 27.08
N HIS A 412 -23.31 -9.84 27.64
CA HIS A 412 -21.88 -9.56 27.56
C HIS A 412 -21.36 -9.59 26.11
N THR A 413 -21.75 -10.61 25.33
CA THR A 413 -21.37 -10.76 23.92
C THR A 413 -21.90 -9.59 23.09
N ALA A 414 -23.18 -9.25 23.21
CA ALA A 414 -23.79 -8.12 22.51
C ALA A 414 -23.12 -6.78 22.89
N THR A 415 -22.84 -6.56 24.18
CA THR A 415 -22.15 -5.35 24.65
C THR A 415 -20.72 -5.27 24.09
N ALA A 416 -20.00 -6.40 24.05
CA ALA A 416 -18.66 -6.46 23.50
C ALA A 416 -18.65 -6.19 21.99
N LEU A 417 -19.58 -6.79 21.23
CA LEU A 417 -19.74 -6.53 19.80
C LEU A 417 -20.07 -5.07 19.53
N LEU A 418 -21.05 -4.50 20.24
CA LEU A 418 -21.43 -3.10 20.10
C LEU A 418 -20.26 -2.16 20.40
N LYS A 419 -19.53 -2.39 21.50
CA LYS A 419 -18.34 -1.60 21.84
C LYS A 419 -17.29 -1.67 20.74
N ASN A 420 -16.96 -2.86 20.24
CA ASN A 420 -15.95 -3.02 19.20
C ASN A 420 -16.42 -2.41 17.86
N MET A 421 -17.71 -2.50 17.54
CA MET A 421 -18.30 -1.84 16.38
C MET A 421 -18.14 -0.32 16.48
N LEU A 422 -18.40 0.29 17.64
CA LEU A 422 -18.17 1.72 17.87
C LEU A 422 -16.69 2.11 17.71
N LEU A 423 -15.75 1.27 18.17
CA LEU A 423 -14.32 1.49 17.98
C LEU A 423 -13.92 1.41 16.49
N VAL A 424 -14.46 0.44 15.75
CA VAL A 424 -14.25 0.31 14.30
C VAL A 424 -14.80 1.53 13.56
N LEU A 425 -16.02 1.97 13.87
CA LEU A 425 -16.61 3.16 13.25
C LEU A 425 -15.81 4.43 13.56
N ALA A 426 -15.34 4.58 14.81
CA ALA A 426 -14.47 5.69 15.18
C ALA A 426 -13.10 5.62 14.46
N ALA A 427 -12.54 4.43 14.28
CA ALA A 427 -11.31 4.21 13.52
C ALA A 427 -11.49 4.55 12.03
N LEU A 428 -12.59 4.13 11.41
CA LEU A 428 -12.93 4.47 10.03
C LEU A 428 -13.14 5.99 9.86
N GLY A 429 -13.86 6.64 10.78
CA GLY A 429 -14.02 8.10 10.76
C GLY A 429 -12.69 8.83 10.90
N THR A 430 -11.81 8.36 11.79
CA THR A 430 -10.45 8.89 11.96
C THR A 430 -9.60 8.68 10.71
N TYR A 431 -9.64 7.48 10.13
CA TYR A 431 -8.98 7.14 8.87
C TYR A 431 -9.42 8.07 7.73
N ILE A 432 -10.73 8.26 7.54
CA ILE A 432 -11.28 9.14 6.50
C ILE A 432 -10.81 10.58 6.74
N ALA A 433 -10.90 11.08 7.97
CA ALA A 433 -10.48 12.44 8.30
C ALA A 433 -8.99 12.68 8.01
N ILE A 434 -8.11 11.76 8.44
CA ILE A 434 -6.67 11.85 8.14
C ILE A 434 -6.42 11.76 6.64
N ASN A 435 -7.12 10.86 5.94
CA ASN A 435 -6.98 10.70 4.51
C ASN A 435 -7.37 11.97 3.74
N MET A 436 -8.49 12.61 4.10
CA MET A 436 -8.91 13.89 3.52
C MET A 436 -7.88 15.00 3.76
N ILE A 437 -7.31 15.06 4.97
CA ILE A 437 -6.24 16.02 5.29
C ILE A 437 -4.99 15.73 4.46
N ALA A 438 -4.58 14.47 4.36
CA ALA A 438 -3.42 14.05 3.57
C ALA A 438 -3.59 14.38 2.07
N GLN A 439 -4.77 14.07 1.51
CA GLN A 439 -5.11 14.40 0.12
C GLN A 439 -5.12 15.90 -0.13
N LYS A 440 -5.64 16.69 0.81
CA LYS A 440 -5.59 18.15 0.72
C LYS A 440 -4.15 18.67 0.72
N ILE A 441 -3.30 18.19 1.65
CA ILE A 441 -1.91 18.63 1.78
C ILE A 441 -1.08 18.25 0.54
N ILE A 442 -1.28 17.04 0.02
CA ILE A 442 -0.54 16.50 -1.14
C ILE A 442 -1.19 16.93 -2.47
N ALA A 443 -2.35 17.60 -2.42
CA ALA A 443 -3.18 17.97 -3.56
C ALA A 443 -3.59 16.79 -4.47
N ALA A 444 -3.63 15.57 -3.92
CA ALA A 444 -4.01 14.33 -4.59
C ALA A 444 -5.55 14.14 -4.64
N ASP A 445 -6.09 13.66 -5.77
CA ASP A 445 -7.51 13.27 -5.88
C ASP A 445 -7.68 11.74 -5.83
N SER A 446 -8.82 11.26 -5.35
CA SER A 446 -9.06 9.87 -4.94
C SER A 446 -10.02 9.10 -5.84
N GLY A 447 -9.85 9.22 -7.16
CA GLY A 447 -10.64 8.43 -8.13
C GLY A 447 -10.56 6.91 -7.90
N TYR A 448 -9.52 6.41 -7.25
CA TYR A 448 -9.28 4.98 -7.04
C TYR A 448 -10.31 4.28 -6.13
N ILE A 449 -10.70 4.91 -5.01
CA ILE A 449 -11.58 4.24 -4.01
C ILE A 449 -13.00 4.06 -4.57
N GLY A 450 -13.46 5.02 -5.40
CA GLY A 450 -14.77 4.96 -6.03
C GLY A 450 -14.98 3.73 -6.93
N ASN A 451 -13.91 3.20 -7.53
CA ASN A 451 -13.98 2.08 -8.46
C ASN A 451 -14.21 0.72 -7.78
N PHE A 452 -13.94 0.59 -6.48
CA PHE A 452 -14.14 -0.66 -5.74
C PHE A 452 -15.53 -0.80 -5.13
N ILE A 453 -16.28 0.30 -5.09
CA ILE A 453 -17.55 0.35 -4.38
C ILE A 453 -18.67 0.48 -5.41
N ASN A 454 -19.48 -0.56 -5.53
CA ASN A 454 -20.60 -0.59 -6.46
C ASN A 454 -21.92 -0.68 -5.71
N TYR A 455 -22.26 0.40 -4.99
CA TYR A 455 -23.53 0.49 -4.27
C TYR A 455 -24.75 0.34 -5.19
N LYS A 456 -24.62 0.77 -6.45
CA LYS A 456 -25.68 0.67 -7.44
C LYS A 456 -26.02 -0.79 -7.75
N ALA A 457 -25.02 -1.61 -8.08
CA ALA A 457 -25.24 -3.05 -8.31
C ALA A 457 -25.82 -3.74 -7.07
N LEU A 458 -25.35 -3.39 -5.87
CA LEU A 458 -25.90 -3.95 -4.63
C LEU A 458 -27.36 -3.54 -4.38
N ALA A 459 -27.74 -2.30 -4.71
CA ALA A 459 -29.10 -1.80 -4.54
C ALA A 459 -30.06 -2.35 -5.60
N ASP A 460 -29.60 -2.46 -6.85
CA ASP A 460 -30.40 -2.91 -7.99
C ASP A 460 -30.57 -4.44 -7.97
N HIS A 461 -29.52 -5.19 -7.58
CA HIS A 461 -29.45 -6.65 -7.66
C HIS A 461 -28.88 -7.30 -6.37
N PRO A 462 -29.52 -7.13 -5.20
CA PRO A 462 -28.98 -7.59 -3.91
C PRO A 462 -28.82 -9.11 -3.81
N PHE A 463 -29.71 -9.88 -4.43
CA PHE A 463 -29.64 -11.36 -4.39
C PHE A 463 -28.49 -11.89 -5.24
N ASP A 464 -28.27 -11.33 -6.43
CA ASP A 464 -27.16 -11.70 -7.32
C ASP A 464 -25.81 -11.39 -6.67
N ALA A 465 -25.72 -10.25 -5.97
CA ALA A 465 -24.55 -9.88 -5.18
C ALA A 465 -24.29 -10.89 -4.05
N LEU A 466 -25.34 -11.30 -3.31
CA LEU A 466 -25.22 -12.30 -2.25
C LEU A 466 -24.83 -13.68 -2.81
N GLU A 467 -25.44 -14.13 -3.90
CA GLU A 467 -25.12 -15.40 -4.57
C GLU A 467 -23.66 -15.42 -5.02
N SER A 468 -23.17 -14.32 -5.59
CA SER A 468 -21.78 -14.16 -6.00
C SER A 468 -20.83 -14.24 -4.79
N VAL A 469 -21.18 -13.59 -3.68
CA VAL A 469 -20.41 -13.70 -2.43
C VAL A 469 -20.40 -15.12 -1.88
N PHE A 470 -21.53 -15.83 -1.88
CA PHE A 470 -21.60 -17.23 -1.44
C PHE A 470 -20.79 -18.16 -2.36
N THR A 471 -20.82 -17.92 -3.66
CA THR A 471 -19.99 -18.63 -4.63
C THR A 471 -18.52 -18.41 -4.34
N GLU A 472 -18.12 -17.17 -4.06
CA GLU A 472 -16.75 -16.85 -3.66
C GLU A 472 -16.36 -17.54 -2.35
N MET A 473 -17.22 -17.47 -1.32
CA MET A 473 -17.01 -18.17 -0.06
C MET A 473 -16.81 -19.66 -0.26
N LYS A 474 -17.62 -20.28 -1.12
CA LYS A 474 -17.49 -21.70 -1.48
C LYS A 474 -16.12 -21.96 -2.08
N LEU A 475 -15.74 -21.26 -3.16
CA LEU A 475 -14.46 -21.46 -3.85
C LEU A 475 -13.25 -21.33 -2.91
N ILE A 476 -13.28 -20.33 -2.02
CA ILE A 476 -12.21 -20.08 -1.05
C ILE A 476 -12.18 -21.16 0.03
N TYR A 477 -13.30 -21.44 0.68
CA TYR A 477 -13.32 -22.41 1.79
C TYR A 477 -13.21 -23.86 1.33
N THR A 478 -13.54 -24.19 0.08
CA THR A 478 -13.29 -25.52 -0.47
C THR A 478 -11.89 -25.69 -1.05
N GLY A 479 -11.09 -24.63 -1.11
CA GLY A 479 -9.73 -24.70 -1.64
C GLY A 479 -9.73 -24.97 -3.14
N ASP A 480 -10.62 -24.30 -3.87
CA ASP A 480 -10.83 -24.54 -5.31
C ASP A 480 -9.62 -24.07 -6.14
N SER A 481 -9.24 -24.87 -7.14
CA SER A 481 -8.12 -24.56 -8.03
C SER A 481 -8.35 -23.31 -8.88
N ALA A 482 -9.59 -22.90 -9.11
CA ALA A 482 -9.90 -21.65 -9.81
C ALA A 482 -9.40 -20.41 -9.05
N ARG A 483 -9.21 -20.50 -7.72
CA ARG A 483 -8.69 -19.40 -6.89
C ARG A 483 -7.23 -19.60 -6.51
N TYR A 484 -6.84 -20.81 -6.12
CA TYR A 484 -5.48 -21.11 -5.66
C TYR A 484 -4.54 -21.66 -6.74
N GLY A 485 -5.01 -21.87 -7.97
CA GLY A 485 -4.23 -22.51 -9.04
C GLY A 485 -3.96 -24.01 -8.84
N THR A 486 -4.19 -24.53 -7.64
CA THR A 486 -4.12 -25.94 -7.24
C THR A 486 -5.19 -26.22 -6.19
N SER A 487 -5.62 -27.47 -6.08
CA SER A 487 -6.63 -27.84 -5.08
C SER A 487 -6.04 -27.89 -3.67
N MET A 488 -6.77 -27.30 -2.73
CA MET A 488 -6.48 -27.30 -1.28
C MET A 488 -7.67 -27.87 -0.50
N GLY A 489 -8.24 -28.97 -0.99
CA GLY A 489 -9.52 -29.51 -0.53
C GLY A 489 -9.62 -29.83 0.97
N LEU A 490 -8.49 -29.95 1.69
CA LEU A 490 -8.52 -30.13 3.15
C LEU A 490 -9.02 -28.90 3.89
N SER A 491 -9.06 -27.71 3.26
CA SER A 491 -9.70 -26.53 3.83
C SER A 491 -11.18 -26.78 4.12
N ALA A 492 -11.89 -27.48 3.22
CA ALA A 492 -13.31 -27.81 3.41
C ALA A 492 -13.49 -28.70 4.65
N LEU A 493 -12.67 -29.75 4.76
CA LEU A 493 -12.70 -30.68 5.89
C LEU A 493 -12.37 -29.95 7.19
N LEU A 494 -11.42 -29.02 7.17
CA LEU A 494 -11.06 -28.18 8.31
C LEU A 494 -12.24 -27.34 8.79
N ILE A 495 -12.93 -26.64 7.87
CA ILE A 495 -14.11 -25.82 8.20
C ILE A 495 -15.28 -26.66 8.70
N ILE A 496 -15.53 -27.83 8.10
CA ILE A 496 -16.57 -28.75 8.56
C ILE A 496 -16.23 -29.28 9.96
N ALA A 497 -15.01 -29.75 10.19
CA ALA A 497 -14.58 -30.28 11.47
C ALA A 497 -14.59 -29.22 12.58
N SER A 498 -14.20 -27.98 12.29
CA SER A 498 -14.28 -26.87 13.25
C SER A 498 -15.73 -26.50 13.55
N THR A 499 -16.60 -26.47 12.54
CA THR A 499 -18.05 -26.23 12.70
C THR A 499 -18.69 -27.30 13.58
N LEU A 500 -18.40 -28.58 13.34
CA LEU A 500 -18.84 -29.68 14.18
C LEU A 500 -18.31 -29.55 15.62
N THR A 501 -17.04 -29.13 15.78
CA THR A 501 -16.46 -28.89 17.11
C THR A 501 -17.21 -27.76 17.85
N VAL A 502 -17.59 -26.69 17.15
CA VAL A 502 -18.42 -25.61 17.72
C VAL A 502 -19.79 -26.14 18.13
N LEU A 503 -20.44 -26.92 17.28
CA LEU A 503 -21.76 -27.51 17.55
C LEU A 503 -21.73 -28.43 18.78
N PHE A 504 -20.79 -29.38 18.82
CA PHE A 504 -20.74 -30.41 19.88
C PHE A 504 -20.18 -29.91 21.22
N LYS A 505 -19.41 -28.82 21.24
CA LYS A 505 -18.87 -28.24 22.49
C LYS A 505 -19.83 -27.26 23.15
N SER A 506 -20.82 -26.77 22.41
CA SER A 506 -21.81 -25.82 22.91
C SER A 506 -22.80 -26.51 23.85
N HIS A 507 -22.75 -26.17 25.14
CA HIS A 507 -23.76 -26.59 26.12
C HIS A 507 -24.78 -25.45 26.26
N GLY A 508 -26.07 -25.71 26.04
CA GLY A 508 -27.13 -24.69 26.11
C GLY A 508 -27.48 -24.06 24.74
N LYS A 509 -27.64 -22.74 24.68
CA LYS A 509 -28.12 -22.02 23.48
C LYS A 509 -27.07 -21.97 22.36
N ILE A 510 -27.06 -22.98 21.50
CA ILE A 510 -26.17 -23.14 20.34
C ILE A 510 -26.19 -21.96 19.35
N ALA A 511 -27.25 -21.14 19.36
CA ALA A 511 -27.41 -20.00 18.47
C ALA A 511 -26.31 -18.94 18.61
N VAL A 512 -25.82 -18.66 19.83
CA VAL A 512 -24.77 -17.66 20.06
C VAL A 512 -23.42 -18.08 19.48
N PRO A 513 -22.86 -19.26 19.82
CA PRO A 513 -21.60 -19.71 19.25
C PRO A 513 -21.71 -19.92 17.73
N LEU A 514 -22.87 -20.34 17.20
CA LEU A 514 -23.08 -20.43 15.76
C LEU A 514 -23.10 -19.05 15.08
N PHE A 515 -23.76 -18.06 15.66
CA PHE A 515 -23.71 -16.68 15.17
C PHE A 515 -22.28 -16.14 15.16
N LEU A 516 -21.53 -16.39 16.24
CA LEU A 516 -20.15 -15.93 16.32
C LEU A 516 -19.24 -16.64 15.30
N TRP A 517 -19.43 -17.94 15.12
CA TRP A 517 -18.71 -18.72 14.11
C TRP A 517 -19.07 -18.30 12.69
N ALA A 518 -20.36 -18.07 12.40
CA ALA A 518 -20.80 -17.52 11.13
C ALA A 518 -20.14 -16.15 10.86
N GLY A 519 -20.04 -15.29 11.87
CA GLY A 519 -19.30 -14.02 11.76
C GLY A 519 -17.82 -14.20 11.43
N VAL A 520 -17.14 -15.19 12.01
CA VAL A 520 -15.76 -15.54 11.62
C VAL A 520 -15.68 -15.94 10.14
N LEU A 521 -16.65 -16.70 9.65
CA LEU A 521 -16.66 -17.18 8.27
C LEU A 521 -17.08 -16.12 7.23
N THR A 522 -17.98 -15.20 7.54
CA THR A 522 -18.56 -14.27 6.56
C THR A 522 -17.84 -12.93 6.49
N ILE A 523 -17.31 -12.42 7.60
CA ILE A 523 -16.66 -11.10 7.66
C ILE A 523 -15.52 -10.91 6.65
N PRO A 524 -14.65 -11.90 6.34
CA PRO A 524 -13.62 -11.76 5.32
C PRO A 524 -14.14 -11.31 3.95
N PHE A 525 -15.42 -11.59 3.64
CA PHE A 525 -16.05 -11.32 2.35
C PHE A 525 -16.91 -10.05 2.36
N ALA A 526 -16.89 -9.27 3.43
CA ALA A 526 -17.70 -8.06 3.54
C ALA A 526 -17.40 -7.06 2.41
N PHE A 527 -16.16 -6.98 1.93
CA PHE A 527 -15.82 -6.13 0.78
C PHE A 527 -16.35 -6.65 -0.55
N ASN A 528 -16.43 -7.96 -0.75
CA ASN A 528 -17.07 -8.55 -1.94
C ASN A 528 -18.57 -8.18 -2.01
N LEU A 529 -19.22 -8.02 -0.85
CA LEU A 529 -20.59 -7.53 -0.81
C LEU A 529 -20.67 -6.05 -1.21
N VAL A 530 -19.75 -5.21 -0.70
CA VAL A 530 -19.69 -3.77 -1.01
C VAL A 530 -19.30 -3.50 -2.47
N SER A 531 -18.58 -4.42 -3.12
CA SER A 531 -18.28 -4.38 -4.57
C SER A 531 -19.44 -4.88 -5.45
N GLY A 532 -20.63 -5.08 -4.88
CA GLY A 532 -21.82 -5.55 -5.60
C GLY A 532 -21.73 -7.02 -6.05
N GLY A 533 -20.97 -7.86 -5.32
CA GLY A 533 -20.74 -9.25 -5.66
C GLY A 533 -19.58 -9.48 -6.63
N SER A 534 -18.95 -8.42 -7.14
CA SER A 534 -17.81 -8.53 -8.04
C SER A 534 -16.63 -9.20 -7.33
N PRO A 535 -16.00 -10.22 -7.94
CA PRO A 535 -14.92 -10.94 -7.30
C PRO A 535 -13.71 -10.01 -7.17
N LEU A 536 -13.21 -9.87 -5.93
CA LEU A 536 -12.07 -9.02 -5.61
C LEU A 536 -10.77 -9.83 -5.58
N PRO A 537 -9.61 -9.22 -5.87
CA PRO A 537 -8.32 -9.91 -5.79
C PRO A 537 -8.10 -10.61 -4.44
N MET A 538 -7.46 -11.79 -4.48
CA MET A 538 -7.27 -12.66 -3.30
C MET A 538 -6.56 -11.98 -2.13
N ARG A 539 -5.68 -11.01 -2.44
CA ARG A 539 -4.98 -10.16 -1.45
C ARG A 539 -5.92 -9.33 -0.57
N THR A 540 -7.17 -9.13 -0.95
CA THR A 540 -8.18 -8.46 -0.11
C THR A 540 -8.70 -9.37 1.01
N LEU A 541 -8.55 -10.70 0.89
CA LEU A 541 -9.10 -11.70 1.81
C LEU A 541 -8.11 -12.11 2.92
N LEU A 542 -7.29 -11.18 3.43
CA LEU A 542 -6.25 -11.45 4.45
C LEU A 542 -6.82 -12.14 5.71
N ALA A 543 -8.07 -11.85 6.07
CA ALA A 543 -8.76 -12.46 7.21
C ALA A 543 -8.93 -13.99 7.10
N ILE A 544 -8.85 -14.58 5.91
CA ILE A 544 -8.97 -16.04 5.72
C ILE A 544 -7.81 -16.81 6.37
N ALA A 545 -6.60 -16.22 6.42
CA ALA A 545 -5.48 -16.81 7.13
C ALA A 545 -5.81 -16.99 8.63
N TYR A 546 -6.45 -15.99 9.22
CA TYR A 546 -6.95 -16.06 10.59
C TYR A 546 -8.10 -17.07 10.75
N VAL A 547 -9.05 -17.14 9.80
CA VAL A 547 -10.14 -18.13 9.83
C VAL A 547 -9.59 -19.56 9.82
N SER A 548 -8.65 -19.85 8.92
CA SER A 548 -7.98 -21.15 8.84
C SER A 548 -7.21 -21.48 10.12
N TRP A 549 -6.53 -20.49 10.69
CA TRP A 549 -5.84 -20.64 11.95
C TRP A 549 -6.79 -20.98 13.11
N ILE A 550 -7.86 -20.21 13.31
CA ILE A 550 -8.78 -20.44 14.43
C ILE A 550 -9.57 -21.74 14.24
N ALA A 551 -9.93 -22.12 13.00
CA ALA A 551 -10.54 -23.41 12.71
C ALA A 551 -9.63 -24.56 13.17
N SER A 552 -8.35 -24.49 12.84
CA SER A 552 -7.33 -25.46 13.25
C SER A 552 -7.17 -25.52 14.77
N LEU A 553 -7.09 -24.35 15.41
CA LEU A 553 -6.94 -24.26 16.86
C LEU A 553 -8.16 -24.83 17.60
N LEU A 554 -9.38 -24.59 17.10
CA LEU A 554 -10.61 -25.14 17.69
C LEU A 554 -10.60 -26.67 17.70
N ILE A 555 -10.20 -27.30 16.58
CA ILE A 555 -10.11 -28.75 16.45
C ILE A 555 -9.04 -29.32 17.40
N LEU A 556 -7.84 -28.72 17.41
CA LEU A 556 -6.73 -29.16 18.28
C LEU A 556 -7.00 -28.91 19.78
N SER A 557 -7.98 -28.06 20.10
CA SER A 557 -8.44 -27.81 21.47
C SER A 557 -9.51 -28.80 21.95
N SER A 558 -9.82 -29.82 21.15
CA SER A 558 -10.74 -30.89 21.57
C SER A 558 -10.17 -31.72 22.71
N ARG A 559 -11.02 -32.07 23.68
CA ARG A 559 -10.66 -32.95 24.80
C ARG A 559 -10.76 -34.44 24.44
N ARG A 560 -11.42 -34.79 23.34
CA ARG A 560 -11.60 -36.20 22.94
C ARG A 560 -10.37 -36.66 22.16
N PRO A 561 -9.66 -37.71 22.60
CA PRO A 561 -8.38 -38.11 22.02
C PRO A 561 -8.50 -38.49 20.53
N PHE A 562 -9.60 -39.14 20.13
CA PHE A 562 -9.86 -39.46 18.73
C PHE A 562 -10.01 -38.22 17.85
N ILE A 563 -10.80 -37.22 18.28
CA ILE A 563 -10.98 -35.96 17.55
C ILE A 563 -9.67 -35.18 17.51
N LEU A 564 -8.89 -35.20 18.60
CA LEU A 564 -7.57 -34.58 18.64
C LEU A 564 -6.61 -35.24 17.65
N ALA A 565 -6.56 -36.57 17.59
CA ALA A 565 -5.69 -37.30 16.66
C ALA A 565 -6.06 -37.03 15.20
N LEU A 566 -7.36 -37.09 14.86
CA LEU A 566 -7.86 -36.71 13.54
C LEU A 566 -7.56 -35.24 13.23
N GLY A 567 -7.70 -34.37 14.22
CA GLY A 567 -7.37 -32.96 14.12
C GLY A 567 -5.89 -32.70 13.82
N VAL A 568 -5.00 -33.38 14.52
CA VAL A 568 -3.54 -33.32 14.27
C VAL A 568 -3.24 -33.76 12.84
N LEU A 569 -3.82 -34.90 12.41
CA LEU A 569 -3.61 -35.40 11.05
C LEU A 569 -4.11 -34.40 10.00
N THR A 570 -5.34 -33.88 10.13
CA THR A 570 -5.90 -32.88 9.22
C THR A 570 -5.07 -31.61 9.18
N VAL A 571 -4.65 -31.09 10.33
CA VAL A 571 -3.83 -29.87 10.42
C VAL A 571 -2.44 -30.07 9.82
N LEU A 572 -1.81 -31.23 10.00
CA LEU A 572 -0.52 -31.55 9.39
C LEU A 572 -0.64 -31.68 7.86
N LEU A 573 -1.63 -32.44 7.37
CA LEU A 573 -1.85 -32.59 5.92
C LEU A 573 -2.23 -31.26 5.27
N TYR A 574 -2.99 -30.41 5.96
CA TYR A 574 -3.34 -29.08 5.46
C TYR A 574 -2.12 -28.15 5.39
N GLN A 575 -1.20 -28.22 6.36
CA GLN A 575 0.08 -27.51 6.27
C GLN A 575 0.91 -27.97 5.09
N ILE A 576 0.93 -29.28 4.80
CA ILE A 576 1.59 -29.82 3.60
C ILE A 576 0.94 -29.27 2.32
N GLN A 577 -0.39 -29.13 2.27
CA GLN A 577 -1.07 -28.50 1.13
C GLN A 577 -0.69 -27.03 0.99
N ILE A 578 -0.68 -26.24 2.07
CA ILE A 578 -0.24 -24.84 2.05
C ILE A 578 1.21 -24.75 1.55
N PHE A 579 2.10 -25.59 2.07
CA PHE A 579 3.50 -25.63 1.67
C PHE A 579 3.66 -26.00 0.19
N SER A 580 2.93 -27.01 -0.28
CA SER A 580 2.92 -27.43 -1.69
C SER A 580 2.42 -26.30 -2.60
N THR A 581 1.31 -25.65 -2.25
CA THR A 581 0.77 -24.52 -3.02
C THR A 581 1.77 -23.37 -3.12
N ASN A 582 2.34 -22.94 -1.99
CA ASN A 582 3.35 -21.88 -2.00
C ASN A 582 4.62 -22.29 -2.75
N SER A 583 5.05 -23.54 -2.64
CA SER A 583 6.18 -24.06 -3.40
C SER A 583 5.91 -24.03 -4.90
N GLN A 584 4.70 -24.37 -5.33
CA GLN A 584 4.31 -24.25 -6.74
C GLN A 584 4.31 -22.78 -7.20
N TYR A 585 3.86 -21.86 -6.33
CA TYR A 585 3.93 -20.44 -6.64
C TYR A 585 5.37 -19.94 -6.80
N MET A 586 6.26 -20.35 -5.90
CA MET A 586 7.70 -20.05 -5.99
C MET A 586 8.30 -20.53 -7.31
N VAL A 587 8.00 -21.77 -7.72
CA VAL A 587 8.52 -22.33 -8.98
C VAL A 587 7.95 -21.56 -10.18
N SER A 588 6.65 -21.30 -10.20
CA SER A 588 6.01 -20.53 -11.27
C SER A 588 6.62 -19.13 -11.40
N ALA A 589 6.76 -18.39 -10.30
CA ALA A 589 7.41 -17.08 -10.30
C ALA A 589 8.88 -17.14 -10.74
N THR A 590 9.64 -18.15 -10.29
CA THR A 590 11.04 -18.33 -10.68
C THR A 590 11.19 -18.59 -12.18
N ILE A 591 10.35 -19.46 -12.75
CA ILE A 591 10.35 -19.78 -14.18
C ILE A 591 9.97 -18.55 -15.00
N THR A 592 8.90 -17.85 -14.63
CA THR A 592 8.46 -16.64 -15.31
C THR A 592 9.55 -15.56 -15.31
N GLN A 593 10.17 -15.32 -14.15
CA GLN A 593 11.26 -14.34 -14.06
C GLN A 593 12.52 -14.77 -14.81
N ALA A 594 12.88 -16.06 -14.79
CA ALA A 594 14.01 -16.55 -15.57
C ALA A 594 13.77 -16.39 -17.08
N HIS A 595 12.55 -16.68 -17.54
CA HIS A 595 12.13 -16.47 -18.92
C HIS A 595 12.22 -14.99 -19.31
N ASP A 596 11.66 -14.09 -18.51
CA ASP A 596 11.67 -12.66 -18.81
C ASP A 596 13.08 -12.07 -18.80
N ARG A 597 13.94 -12.48 -17.85
CA ARG A 597 15.36 -12.08 -17.84
C ARG A 597 16.09 -12.55 -19.09
N ALA A 598 15.88 -13.82 -19.49
CA ALA A 598 16.51 -14.38 -20.68
C ALA A 598 16.02 -13.70 -21.96
N LEU A 599 14.72 -13.41 -22.05
CA LEU A 599 14.12 -12.71 -23.19
C LEU A 599 14.62 -11.27 -23.29
N ALA A 600 14.64 -10.53 -22.17
CA ALA A 600 15.19 -9.17 -22.12
C ALA A 600 16.66 -9.14 -22.57
N ALA A 601 17.48 -10.07 -22.05
CA ALA A 601 18.89 -10.17 -22.43
C ALA A 601 19.07 -10.51 -23.91
N ASP A 602 18.28 -11.45 -24.46
CA ASP A 602 18.40 -11.83 -25.88
C ASP A 602 17.92 -10.71 -26.82
N ILE A 603 16.87 -9.98 -26.46
CA ILE A 603 16.42 -8.79 -27.20
C ILE A 603 17.52 -7.73 -27.21
N TYR A 604 18.06 -7.38 -26.04
CA TYR A 604 19.11 -6.35 -25.95
C TYR A 604 20.39 -6.76 -26.68
N ARG A 605 20.79 -8.04 -26.60
CA ARG A 605 21.90 -8.61 -27.37
C ARG A 605 21.69 -8.43 -28.87
N ARG A 606 20.51 -8.79 -29.39
CA ARG A 606 20.20 -8.63 -30.82
C ARG A 606 20.17 -7.18 -31.26
N ILE A 607 19.71 -6.26 -30.40
CA ILE A 607 19.79 -4.82 -30.64
C ILE A 607 21.27 -4.39 -30.81
N GLY A 608 22.15 -4.84 -29.91
CA GLY A 608 23.59 -4.57 -29.99
C GLY A 608 24.26 -5.13 -31.24
N GLU A 609 23.82 -6.29 -31.72
CA GLU A 609 24.36 -6.94 -32.93
C GLU A 609 23.94 -6.24 -34.24
N LEU A 610 22.90 -5.42 -34.21
CA LEU A 610 22.40 -4.71 -35.39
C LEU A 610 23.13 -3.39 -35.66
N SER A 611 23.98 -2.90 -34.74
CA SER A 611 24.70 -1.63 -34.86
C SER A 611 26.20 -1.83 -34.63
N ASN A 612 27.03 -1.49 -35.62
CA ASN A 612 28.50 -1.54 -35.48
C ASN A 612 29.05 -0.48 -34.52
N ASP A 613 28.26 0.55 -34.22
CA ASP A 613 28.54 1.73 -33.39
C ASP A 613 27.68 1.76 -32.12
N PHE A 614 27.25 0.59 -31.63
CA PHE A 614 26.39 0.49 -30.44
C PHE A 614 27.03 1.16 -29.21
N ASP A 615 26.40 2.21 -28.70
CA ASP A 615 26.74 2.84 -27.43
C ASP A 615 25.68 2.53 -26.38
N ARG A 616 26.10 1.82 -25.32
CA ARG A 616 25.25 1.45 -24.18
C ARG A 616 24.77 2.65 -23.36
N ASN A 617 25.39 3.82 -23.52
CA ASN A 617 25.05 5.02 -22.77
C ASN A 617 24.20 6.00 -23.61
N ALA A 618 24.11 5.78 -24.92
CA ALA A 618 23.25 6.57 -25.79
C ALA A 618 21.80 6.07 -25.70
N PRO A 619 20.79 6.97 -25.65
CA PRO A 619 19.39 6.57 -25.68
C PRO A 619 19.04 5.73 -26.92
N LEU A 620 18.35 4.61 -26.71
CA LEU A 620 17.88 3.70 -27.73
C LEU A 620 16.37 3.60 -27.68
N GLU A 621 15.74 3.99 -28.78
CA GLU A 621 14.30 3.94 -28.91
C GLU A 621 13.88 2.52 -29.35
N VAL A 622 13.09 1.84 -28.52
CA VAL A 622 12.65 0.46 -28.75
C VAL A 622 11.13 0.41 -28.83
N ASP A 623 10.64 -0.11 -29.95
CA ASP A 623 9.23 -0.42 -30.14
C ASP A 623 9.02 -1.93 -30.16
N VAL A 624 7.98 -2.38 -29.44
CA VAL A 624 7.65 -3.79 -29.31
C VAL A 624 6.24 -4.00 -29.84
N PHE A 625 6.11 -4.97 -30.75
CA PHE A 625 4.84 -5.42 -31.29
C PHE A 625 4.41 -6.74 -30.65
N GLY A 626 3.27 -6.67 -29.98
CA GLY A 626 2.61 -7.84 -29.39
C GLY A 626 3.25 -8.31 -28.09
N LYS A 627 3.02 -9.59 -27.77
CA LYS A 627 3.32 -10.18 -26.46
C LYS A 627 3.97 -11.56 -26.56
N LYS A 628 4.74 -11.92 -25.53
CA LYS A 628 5.28 -13.27 -25.36
C LYS A 628 4.63 -13.94 -24.16
N VAL A 629 3.57 -14.71 -24.42
CA VAL A 629 2.88 -15.48 -23.38
C VAL A 629 3.78 -16.64 -22.91
N ILE A 630 3.90 -16.78 -21.60
CA ILE A 630 4.47 -17.95 -20.94
C ILE A 630 3.37 -18.70 -20.20
N THR A 631 3.38 -20.02 -20.33
CA THR A 631 2.50 -20.91 -19.56
C THR A 631 3.38 -21.80 -18.70
N THR A 632 3.12 -21.82 -17.39
CA THR A 632 3.80 -22.74 -16.46
C THR A 632 2.88 -23.92 -16.15
N LEU A 633 3.48 -25.08 -15.84
CA LEU A 633 2.74 -26.28 -15.39
C LEU A 633 2.35 -26.21 -13.90
N TYR A 634 2.85 -25.21 -13.19
CA TYR A 634 2.69 -25.06 -11.75
C TYR A 634 1.51 -24.15 -11.43
N ALA A 635 0.95 -24.28 -10.23
CA ALA A 635 -0.16 -23.44 -9.77
C ALA A 635 0.09 -21.96 -10.03
N ASN A 636 -0.89 -21.29 -10.64
CA ASN A 636 -0.95 -19.84 -10.76
C ASN A 636 -2.19 -19.36 -10.01
N GLY A 637 -1.99 -18.62 -8.93
CA GLY A 637 -3.09 -18.15 -8.12
C GLY A 637 -3.86 -17.05 -8.84
N TRP A 638 -5.19 -17.06 -8.72
CA TRP A 638 -6.02 -16.07 -9.39
C TRP A 638 -5.68 -14.67 -8.88
N SER A 639 -5.43 -13.74 -9.81
CA SER A 639 -4.97 -12.36 -9.57
C SER A 639 -3.52 -12.20 -9.07
N SER A 640 -2.68 -13.24 -9.15
CA SER A 640 -1.25 -13.13 -8.85
C SER A 640 -0.54 -12.21 -9.86
N THR A 641 0.32 -11.33 -9.36
CA THR A 641 1.16 -10.43 -10.16
C THR A 641 2.61 -10.89 -10.21
N MET A 642 3.08 -11.70 -9.27
CA MET A 642 4.47 -12.20 -9.29
C MET A 642 4.68 -13.40 -10.22
N GLN A 643 3.59 -14.03 -10.63
CA GLN A 643 3.59 -15.13 -11.60
C GLN A 643 3.32 -14.62 -13.03
N GLY A 644 3.03 -13.33 -13.20
CA GLY A 644 2.84 -12.65 -14.48
C GLY A 644 4.16 -12.35 -15.17
N SER A 645 4.17 -12.38 -16.51
CA SER A 645 5.34 -12.04 -17.33
C SER A 645 5.26 -10.60 -17.84
N PHE A 646 6.34 -9.83 -17.69
CA PHE A 646 6.42 -8.44 -18.17
C PHE A 646 6.20 -8.34 -19.67
N PHE A 647 6.54 -9.39 -20.42
CA PHE A 647 6.38 -9.47 -21.87
C PHE A 647 4.99 -9.90 -22.33
N SER A 648 4.06 -10.18 -21.40
CA SER A 648 2.66 -10.51 -21.75
C SER A 648 1.60 -9.83 -20.91
N TRP A 649 2.00 -9.19 -19.81
CA TRP A 649 1.10 -8.47 -18.95
C TRP A 649 0.47 -7.25 -19.63
N ASP A 650 -0.77 -6.93 -19.25
CA ASP A 650 -1.60 -5.88 -19.87
C ASP A 650 -1.61 -5.97 -21.40
N ASP A 651 -1.70 -7.20 -21.91
CA ASP A 651 -1.74 -7.53 -23.34
C ASP A 651 -0.48 -7.13 -24.13
N GLY A 652 0.67 -7.02 -23.45
CA GLY A 652 1.94 -6.64 -24.06
C GLY A 652 2.26 -5.15 -23.91
N ASN A 653 2.15 -4.62 -22.70
CA ASN A 653 2.44 -3.21 -22.44
C ASN A 653 3.96 -2.91 -22.56
N VAL A 654 4.36 -2.28 -23.66
CA VAL A 654 5.75 -1.90 -23.96
C VAL A 654 6.39 -1.04 -22.86
N GLY A 655 5.64 -0.14 -22.22
CA GLY A 655 6.15 0.73 -21.16
C GLY A 655 6.60 -0.09 -19.95
N ARG A 656 5.86 -1.14 -19.62
CA ARG A 656 6.24 -2.10 -18.56
C ARG A 656 7.44 -2.94 -18.98
N MET A 657 7.47 -3.41 -20.22
CA MET A 657 8.62 -4.17 -20.75
C MET A 657 9.91 -3.36 -20.69
N VAL A 658 9.90 -2.14 -21.22
CA VAL A 658 11.06 -1.25 -21.23
C VAL A 658 11.46 -0.86 -19.81
N THR A 659 10.50 -0.56 -18.93
CA THR A 659 10.84 -0.24 -17.53
C THR A 659 11.44 -1.42 -16.80
N TYR A 660 10.90 -2.63 -17.00
CA TYR A 660 11.50 -3.85 -16.49
C TYR A 660 12.94 -4.02 -17.00
N MET A 661 13.18 -3.84 -18.30
CA MET A 661 14.52 -3.91 -18.87
C MET A 661 15.47 -2.88 -18.24
N ARG A 662 15.01 -1.65 -17.99
CA ARG A 662 15.79 -0.62 -17.28
C ARG A 662 16.15 -1.04 -15.86
N VAL A 663 15.19 -1.58 -15.10
CA VAL A 663 15.45 -2.13 -13.74
C VAL A 663 16.47 -3.27 -13.78
N MET A 664 16.48 -4.07 -14.84
CA MET A 664 17.46 -5.15 -15.04
C MET A 664 18.85 -4.66 -15.48
N GLY A 665 19.05 -3.35 -15.68
CA GLY A 665 20.33 -2.73 -16.01
C GLY A 665 20.46 -2.21 -17.46
N TYR A 666 19.41 -2.28 -18.27
CA TYR A 666 19.39 -1.73 -19.63
C TYR A 666 18.84 -0.29 -19.62
N GLU A 667 19.57 0.62 -18.96
CA GLU A 667 19.07 1.96 -18.59
C GLU A 667 18.77 2.87 -19.78
N ASN A 668 19.43 2.66 -20.91
CA ASN A 668 19.38 3.53 -22.08
C ASN A 668 18.16 3.32 -22.99
N LEU A 669 17.20 2.47 -22.61
CA LEU A 669 16.02 2.19 -23.42
C LEU A 669 14.90 3.21 -23.21
N THR A 670 14.30 3.68 -24.30
CA THR A 670 13.11 4.55 -24.33
C THR A 670 12.03 3.96 -25.23
N THR A 671 10.79 4.38 -25.05
CA THR A 671 9.64 3.94 -25.87
C THR A 671 9.21 5.08 -26.79
N PRO A 672 8.88 4.83 -28.08
CA PRO A 672 8.26 5.82 -28.96
C PRO A 672 6.87 6.26 -28.49
N ALA A 673 6.43 7.43 -28.97
CA ALA A 673 5.05 7.90 -28.77
C ALA A 673 4.03 6.99 -29.47
N ALA A 674 2.79 6.94 -28.98
CA ALA A 674 1.78 5.98 -29.43
C ALA A 674 1.45 6.07 -30.92
N GLU A 675 1.37 7.29 -31.47
CA GLU A 675 1.10 7.58 -32.88
C GLU A 675 2.20 7.03 -33.77
N GLU A 676 3.45 7.17 -33.34
CA GLU A 676 4.62 6.68 -34.06
C GLU A 676 4.68 5.16 -34.07
N ARG A 677 4.29 4.52 -32.96
CA ARG A 677 4.15 3.06 -32.89
C ARG A 677 3.09 2.57 -33.87
N ILE A 678 1.90 3.20 -33.89
CA ILE A 678 0.82 2.86 -34.82
C ILE A 678 1.31 2.92 -36.27
N ALA A 679 2.06 3.97 -36.64
CA ALA A 679 2.61 4.12 -38.00
C ALA A 679 3.61 3.01 -38.40
N MET A 680 4.27 2.36 -37.43
CA MET A 680 5.20 1.25 -37.69
C MET A 680 4.51 -0.11 -37.87
N THR A 681 3.19 -0.20 -37.63
CA THR A 681 2.43 -1.46 -37.71
C THR A 681 2.59 -2.22 -39.04
N PRO A 682 2.57 -1.59 -40.23
CA PRO A 682 2.81 -2.28 -41.50
C PRO A 682 4.18 -2.95 -41.60
N ILE A 683 5.20 -2.39 -40.96
CA ILE A 683 6.54 -2.96 -40.95
C ILE A 683 6.57 -4.20 -40.06
N PHE A 684 5.93 -4.10 -38.89
CA PHE A 684 5.84 -5.23 -37.97
C PHE A 684 5.10 -6.43 -38.59
N THR A 685 4.06 -6.22 -39.39
CA THR A 685 3.32 -7.34 -40.01
C THR A 685 4.16 -8.13 -41.01
N GLU A 686 5.18 -7.52 -41.61
CA GLU A 686 6.15 -8.17 -42.50
C GLU A 686 7.32 -8.85 -41.76
N MET A 687 7.65 -8.39 -40.56
CA MET A 687 8.77 -8.96 -39.77
C MET A 687 8.46 -10.40 -39.32
N PRO A 688 9.41 -11.32 -39.31
CA PRO A 688 9.17 -12.64 -38.75
C PRO A 688 8.98 -12.57 -37.22
N VAL A 689 8.20 -13.48 -36.66
CA VAL A 689 7.88 -13.52 -35.22
C VAL A 689 9.07 -14.08 -34.42
N TRP A 690 9.36 -13.50 -33.26
CA TRP A 690 10.37 -13.99 -32.33
C TRP A 690 10.21 -15.50 -32.04
N PRO A 691 11.31 -16.29 -32.02
CA PRO A 691 12.72 -15.89 -32.01
C PRO A 691 13.41 -15.90 -33.39
N ALA A 692 12.67 -15.93 -34.50
CA ALA A 692 13.25 -16.05 -35.84
C ALA A 692 14.26 -14.92 -36.16
N ALA A 693 15.23 -15.19 -37.03
CA ALA A 693 16.13 -14.15 -37.54
C ALA A 693 15.33 -13.05 -38.24
N GLY A 694 15.63 -11.78 -37.96
CA GLY A 694 14.86 -10.63 -38.45
C GLY A 694 13.66 -10.20 -37.60
N SER A 695 13.37 -10.90 -36.49
CA SER A 695 12.33 -10.47 -35.54
C SER A 695 12.72 -9.23 -34.73
N VAL A 696 14.00 -8.86 -34.77
CA VAL A 696 14.52 -7.58 -34.31
C VAL A 696 15.12 -6.87 -35.52
N LYS A 697 14.75 -5.62 -35.74
CA LYS A 697 15.18 -4.85 -36.92
C LYS A 697 15.48 -3.40 -36.52
N LYS A 698 16.57 -2.84 -37.04
CA LYS A 698 16.88 -1.40 -36.90
C LYS A 698 16.29 -0.65 -38.09
N ILE A 699 15.53 0.41 -37.84
CA ILE A 699 15.00 1.33 -38.86
C ILE A 699 15.27 2.76 -38.40
N GLY A 700 16.15 3.47 -39.13
CA GLY A 700 16.65 4.76 -38.67
C GLY A 700 17.35 4.63 -37.32
N ASN A 701 16.87 5.36 -36.32
CA ASN A 701 17.38 5.31 -34.94
C ASN A 701 16.56 4.39 -34.01
N ARG A 702 15.58 3.66 -34.55
CA ARG A 702 14.64 2.83 -33.78
C ARG A 702 14.93 1.35 -33.94
N TYR A 703 14.71 0.60 -32.86
CA TYR A 703 14.76 -0.84 -32.86
C TYR A 703 13.36 -1.41 -32.70
N LEU A 704 12.94 -2.18 -33.70
CA LEU A 704 11.63 -2.82 -33.74
C LEU A 704 11.78 -4.27 -33.28
N VAL A 705 10.90 -4.72 -32.38
CA VAL A 705 10.90 -6.09 -31.84
C VAL A 705 9.51 -6.72 -32.03
N ARG A 706 9.40 -7.80 -32.83
CA ARG A 706 8.13 -8.51 -33.03
C ARG A 706 8.05 -9.77 -32.15
N LEU A 707 7.22 -9.73 -31.11
CA LEU A 707 7.08 -10.87 -30.17
C LEU A 707 5.98 -11.86 -30.55
N SER A 708 4.90 -11.40 -31.18
CA SER A 708 3.78 -12.25 -31.62
C SER A 708 3.21 -11.87 -32.98
N LYS A 709 2.30 -12.73 -33.47
CA LYS A 709 1.46 -12.43 -34.64
C LYS A 709 0.43 -11.35 -34.34
N GLU A 710 -0.21 -11.47 -33.18
CA GLU A 710 -1.20 -10.51 -32.69
C GLU A 710 -0.50 -9.23 -32.20
N PRO A 711 -1.07 -8.05 -32.49
CA PRO A 711 -0.58 -6.77 -31.98
C PRO A 711 -0.90 -6.61 -30.49
N ASP A 712 -0.14 -5.75 -29.81
CA ASP A 712 -0.53 -5.19 -28.51
C ASP A 712 -1.59 -4.07 -28.70
N PRO A 713 -2.26 -3.60 -27.62
CA PRO A 713 -3.37 -2.66 -27.72
C PRO A 713 -3.09 -1.36 -28.47
N THR A 714 -1.83 -0.93 -28.56
CA THR A 714 -1.45 0.27 -29.33
C THR A 714 -1.45 -0.02 -30.83
N HIS A 715 -0.74 -1.06 -31.27
CA HIS A 715 -0.69 -1.43 -32.68
C HIS A 715 -2.02 -1.98 -33.22
N ALA A 716 -2.88 -2.51 -32.33
CA ALA A 716 -4.24 -2.95 -32.68
C ALA A 716 -5.16 -1.81 -33.17
N LYS A 717 -4.75 -0.54 -33.02
CA LYS A 717 -5.48 0.64 -33.48
C LYS A 717 -5.22 1.02 -34.95
N PHE A 718 -4.20 0.42 -35.58
CA PHE A 718 -3.96 0.54 -37.02
C PHE A 718 -5.03 -0.24 -37.79
#